data_AF-A0A8I1U679-F1
#
_entry.id   AF-A0A8I1U679-F1
#
_cell.length_a   1.000
_cell.length_b   1.000
_cell.length_c   1.000
_cell.angle_alpha   90.00
_cell.angle_beta   90.00
_cell.angle_gamma   90.00
#
_symmetry.space_group_name_H-M   'P 1'
#
loop_
_entity.id
_entity.type
_entity.pdbx_description
1 polymer ?
#
loop_
_entity_poly.entity_id
_entity_poly.type
_entity_poly.pdbx_seq_one_letter_code
_entity_poly.pdbx_strand_id
1 'polypeptide(L)'
;MNIYYLATLITEDEITKQQELIFKIIANQLHAPQVKRLNGITFQGQPVYRAKIDKKNRLIFMRIMHGGKPALLILNQNDHNYDELARKLSGANTHKIKSFHFEAAPSIIIPPQSEERFLPVTVHQEQIFFLDEEQQQAANCSAPLLMSGPPGAGKTLVIYDLLHNYLNNSNNLHWVNEELGHGKKVLFISQSANLIKKIQQHYSNEMTSNIPVDFFTLEQILLTEHKGSTLLPVDAFSSWLKNVFPQGDSAVIHYELSLIAALGAEEYLKLGKRECYLSGKTKEQQRVINLLAQWRNHLKTKHWLDPLTTEITLTNYGAIFCDESQNFSPLTLAALVQAVRKSKQFFACFDDEQAFFSWPYTRGCLLRLLTKQFKDYQTLHLKKTWRCAARIAEVASHLLTIKHKLDGNQAKREYNILESHLSPDSGLVQIVDSHKLEALKPRGNLAETVIIVLSSADPEERAKIQLATGSSNILTPEEAIGLDFNTVILWKPIATQKILHKITAQTNGLNLDEWKLLTKLYVAITRARQELFIYEPELTRFKGQLQLFFGTLQQDKIIPTAALIDEHNKRKWKDQVDYHLEKKQFAAARAILKNHLHYTDDKIELRINPPSIAPIPIVPTPIAETSTKKVTKTRNRKTTNRNTKPVTNIPELPSSIINTTESGSITTPESKPLNDVLTDQLKNYDGQPKIFLQYLGHRSSVIRQQFNEALEHNWKLLNLDELFTCIILTEDHLARIAQSEEGRWLIKKIFLEELSNYRQEVLIKAMLPIKKKDSDNINYNTALLFFCKSKDGCQYLNAFFIRNPNLLNLFEAWHLDTPSRLFYPPTPFRELIKTEIGQSIIYKYFLSESIVKDLQHHNLYNGTEFIEGALFPPASHLIQTTSGLKILDKIYQKNPLLADRSKNNGPQGLYYFDNLFKIIPKANIKNISPFFTLCLNPMGRILIQTRLLNSLKHMAVSNPFKIKFIDTFTSLIRKENKNLANTSCIHHLCIDEAGQKILSVLRENFPLDINLKTLLLKRSGPDVAGIGATTPLQILCRTEFGISLLYNWDFIKSEEFARIITESDFSETQNASCAPLFDNLCRTKEGREILYIWIEFNPNIITKLSLNNSSALASLYNTLDGRRIIEQLKNTKLFKELTLRGAQVQANIEAQSVNFFKPVSPSSDEKKPVAEEMGAPIQRPTK
;
A
#
# COMPACT_ATOMS: atom_id res chain seq x y z
N MET A 1 18.24 -10.23 17.52
CA MET A 1 17.22 -9.14 17.55
C MET A 1 17.91 -7.89 18.07
N ASN A 2 17.63 -6.70 17.54
CA ASN A 2 18.14 -5.45 18.11
C ASN A 2 17.22 -5.00 19.26
N ILE A 3 17.81 -4.46 20.33
CA ILE A 3 17.07 -3.92 21.47
C ILE A 3 17.36 -2.42 21.52
N TYR A 4 16.31 -1.64 21.72
CA TYR A 4 16.37 -0.22 21.93
C TYR A 4 15.76 0.10 23.28
N TYR A 5 16.21 1.17 23.93
CA TYR A 5 15.66 1.57 25.23
C TYR A 5 15.62 3.08 25.41
N LEU A 6 14.68 3.57 26.21
CA LEU A 6 14.62 4.98 26.62
C LEU A 6 15.64 5.25 27.72
N ALA A 7 16.82 5.75 27.35
CA ALA A 7 17.92 6.05 28.27
C ALA A 7 17.57 7.11 29.34
N THR A 8 16.43 7.78 29.18
CA THR A 8 15.90 8.73 30.17
C THR A 8 15.13 8.06 31.31
N LEU A 9 14.70 6.81 31.13
CA LEU A 9 13.81 6.10 32.05
C LEU A 9 14.38 4.76 32.53
N ILE A 10 15.31 4.15 31.79
CA ILE A 10 15.94 2.87 32.15
C ILE A 10 17.43 2.86 31.77
N THR A 11 18.25 2.21 32.58
CA THR A 11 19.70 2.07 32.42
C THR A 11 20.11 0.72 31.82
N GLU A 12 21.33 0.63 31.28
CA GLU A 12 21.86 -0.63 30.71
C GLU A 12 22.01 -1.74 31.76
N ASP A 13 22.38 -1.38 33.00
CA ASP A 13 22.49 -2.32 34.11
C ASP A 13 21.12 -2.95 34.45
N GLU A 14 20.05 -2.16 34.39
CA GLU A 14 18.68 -2.63 34.62
C GLU A 14 18.20 -3.55 33.50
N ILE A 15 18.51 -3.22 32.25
CA ILE A 15 18.23 -4.07 31.08
C ILE A 15 18.97 -5.40 31.21
N THR A 16 20.25 -5.37 31.62
CA THR A 16 21.07 -6.57 31.80
C THR A 16 20.52 -7.46 32.92
N LYS A 17 20.09 -6.88 34.05
CA LYS A 17 19.43 -7.62 35.15
C LYS A 17 18.15 -8.32 34.71
N GLN A 18 17.47 -7.84 33.67
CA GLN A 18 16.22 -8.38 33.15
C GLN A 18 16.39 -9.19 31.86
N GLN A 19 17.62 -9.63 31.56
CA GLN A 19 17.95 -10.44 30.37
C GLN A 19 17.02 -11.66 30.19
N GLU A 20 16.70 -12.39 31.26
CA GLU A 20 15.81 -13.56 31.17
C GLU A 20 14.40 -13.17 30.69
N LEU A 21 13.84 -12.07 31.22
CA LEU A 21 12.53 -11.57 30.82
C LEU A 21 12.55 -11.10 29.36
N ILE A 22 13.59 -10.38 28.96
CA ILE A 22 13.76 -9.91 27.58
C ILE A 22 13.87 -11.08 26.61
N PHE A 23 14.63 -12.13 26.95
CA PHE A 23 14.73 -13.34 26.13
C PHE A 23 13.38 -14.06 25.99
N LYS A 24 12.58 -14.15 27.06
CA LYS A 24 11.22 -14.72 26.98
C LYS A 24 10.27 -13.86 26.14
N ILE A 25 10.40 -12.53 26.18
CA ILE A 25 9.65 -11.61 25.29
C ILE A 25 10.06 -11.85 23.83
N ILE A 26 11.36 -11.89 23.55
CA ILE A 26 11.92 -12.08 22.19
C ILE A 26 11.53 -13.45 21.62
N ALA A 27 11.61 -14.51 22.42
CA ALA A 27 11.24 -15.87 22.04
C ALA A 27 9.71 -16.10 21.99
N ASN A 28 8.91 -15.08 22.31
CA ASN A 28 7.45 -15.15 22.38
C ASN A 28 6.91 -16.27 23.30
N GLN A 29 7.60 -16.51 24.42
CA GLN A 29 7.30 -17.58 25.38
C GLN A 29 6.40 -17.12 26.55
N LEU A 30 5.91 -15.87 26.51
CA LEU A 30 5.06 -15.31 27.55
C LEU A 30 3.58 -15.31 27.11
N HIS A 31 2.68 -15.72 28.01
CA HIS A 31 1.24 -15.81 27.74
C HIS A 31 0.45 -14.61 28.32
N ALA A 32 -0.85 -14.52 28.02
CA ALA A 32 -1.76 -13.43 28.42
C ALA A 32 -1.74 -12.96 29.89
N PRO A 33 -1.47 -13.79 30.93
CA PRO A 33 -1.30 -13.25 32.30
C PRO A 33 0.03 -12.48 32.49
N GLN A 34 1.06 -12.84 31.72
CA GLN A 34 2.41 -12.30 31.79
C GLN A 34 2.55 -11.05 30.92
N VAL A 35 1.92 -10.99 29.74
CA VAL A 35 1.93 -9.82 28.86
C VAL A 35 0.55 -9.16 28.81
N LYS A 36 0.46 -7.85 29.05
CA LYS A 36 -0.82 -7.10 29.06
C LYS A 36 -0.64 -5.73 28.42
N ARG A 37 -1.56 -5.34 27.54
CA ARG A 37 -1.69 -3.97 27.02
C ARG A 37 -2.12 -3.02 28.13
N LEU A 38 -1.45 -1.87 28.25
CA LEU A 38 -1.80 -0.82 29.21
C LEU A 38 -2.86 0.10 28.60
N ASN A 39 -4.06 0.10 29.15
CA ASN A 39 -5.15 0.98 28.70
C ASN A 39 -4.90 2.41 29.21
N GLY A 40 -5.09 3.41 28.35
CA GLY A 40 -4.90 4.83 28.70
C GLY A 40 -3.44 5.31 28.73
N ILE A 41 -2.47 4.41 28.54
CA ILE A 41 -1.04 4.76 28.47
C ILE A 41 -0.56 4.51 27.05
N THR A 42 -0.09 5.57 26.40
CA THR A 42 0.47 5.52 25.06
C THR A 42 1.86 6.14 25.04
N PHE A 43 2.66 5.72 24.06
CA PHE A 43 3.93 6.36 23.74
C PHE A 43 3.84 6.85 22.31
N GLN A 44 3.89 8.17 22.12
CA GLN A 44 3.64 8.83 20.81
C GLN A 44 2.33 8.36 20.14
N GLY A 45 1.26 8.18 20.94
CA GLY A 45 -0.06 7.73 20.44
C GLY A 45 -0.18 6.22 20.21
N GLN A 46 0.91 5.46 20.33
CA GLN A 46 0.92 4.01 20.13
C GLN A 46 0.71 3.24 21.44
N PRO A 47 0.07 2.05 21.39
CA PRO A 47 -0.20 1.26 22.59
C PRO A 47 1.10 0.71 23.19
N VAL A 48 1.14 0.67 24.52
CA VAL A 48 2.27 0.19 25.30
C VAL A 48 1.92 -1.11 26.01
N TYR A 49 2.89 -2.03 26.12
CA TYR A 49 2.70 -3.35 26.71
C TYR A 49 3.54 -3.53 27.97
N ARG A 50 3.05 -4.35 28.89
CA ARG A 50 3.78 -4.77 30.10
C ARG A 50 3.99 -6.27 30.10
N ALA A 51 5.23 -6.72 30.22
CA ALA A 51 5.60 -8.11 30.50
C ALA A 51 5.99 -8.28 31.98
N LYS A 52 5.64 -9.42 32.59
CA LYS A 52 6.11 -9.81 33.94
C LYS A 52 6.27 -11.32 34.07
N ILE A 53 7.29 -11.76 34.80
CA ILE A 53 7.45 -13.17 35.24
C ILE A 53 7.17 -13.28 36.74
N ASP A 54 7.60 -12.29 37.54
CA ASP A 54 7.33 -12.20 38.97
C ASP A 54 7.16 -10.72 39.39
N LYS A 55 7.16 -10.43 40.70
CA LYS A 55 7.02 -9.06 41.23
C LYS A 55 8.25 -8.18 40.96
N LYS A 56 9.45 -8.75 40.83
CA LYS A 56 10.73 -8.06 40.61
C LYS A 56 11.08 -7.93 39.11
N ASN A 57 10.66 -8.90 38.30
CA ASN A 57 10.92 -8.99 36.87
C ASN A 57 9.71 -8.51 36.07
N ARG A 58 9.66 -7.19 35.84
CA ARG A 58 8.57 -6.51 35.12
C ARG A 58 9.12 -5.41 34.22
N LEU A 59 8.69 -5.44 32.95
CA LEU A 59 9.11 -4.52 31.91
C LEU A 59 7.93 -3.90 31.18
N ILE A 60 8.12 -2.65 30.77
CA ILE A 60 7.23 -1.95 29.84
C ILE A 60 7.96 -1.85 28.51
N PHE A 61 7.32 -2.33 27.44
CA PHE A 61 7.95 -2.45 26.13
C PHE A 61 6.97 -2.23 24.99
N MET A 62 7.53 -2.09 23.79
CA MET A 62 6.85 -2.09 22.50
C MET A 62 7.62 -2.97 21.51
N ARG A 63 6.90 -3.62 20.59
CA ARG A 63 7.49 -4.34 19.46
C ARG A 63 7.57 -3.42 18.25
N ILE A 64 8.76 -3.25 17.71
CA ILE A 64 9.04 -2.28 16.64
C ILE A 64 9.79 -2.95 15.47
N MET A 65 9.55 -2.48 14.25
CA MET A 65 10.26 -2.93 13.05
C MET A 65 11.17 -1.80 12.61
N HIS A 66 12.49 -1.94 12.83
CA HIS A 66 13.49 -0.94 12.45
C HIS A 66 14.39 -1.52 11.36
N GLY A 67 14.55 -0.81 10.24
CA GLY A 67 15.45 -1.27 9.19
C GLY A 67 15.05 -2.62 8.58
N GLY A 68 13.74 -2.87 8.44
CA GLY A 68 13.20 -4.16 7.97
C GLY A 68 13.37 -5.34 8.93
N LYS A 69 13.93 -5.12 10.14
CA LYS A 69 14.20 -6.16 11.14
C LYS A 69 13.33 -5.95 12.39
N PRO A 70 12.81 -7.04 12.99
CA PRO A 70 12.09 -6.95 14.26
C PRO A 70 13.06 -6.54 15.37
N ALA A 71 12.61 -5.62 16.22
CA ALA A 71 13.32 -5.10 17.37
C ALA A 71 12.38 -4.85 18.56
N LEU A 72 12.96 -4.72 19.75
CA LEU A 72 12.23 -4.45 20.98
C LEU A 72 12.58 -3.05 21.47
N LEU A 73 11.59 -2.22 21.79
CA LEU A 73 11.79 -0.94 22.46
C LEU A 73 11.37 -1.05 23.92
N ILE A 74 12.33 -0.90 24.83
CA ILE A 74 12.12 -0.93 26.28
C ILE A 74 11.90 0.51 26.77
N LEU A 75 10.71 0.77 27.33
CA LEU A 75 10.33 2.12 27.73
C LEU A 75 10.68 2.42 29.19
N ASN A 76 10.42 1.46 30.10
CA ASN A 76 10.67 1.64 31.52
C ASN A 76 10.61 0.30 32.27
N GLN A 77 11.19 0.27 33.46
CA GLN A 77 10.97 -0.73 34.51
C GLN A 77 9.94 -0.17 35.51
N ASN A 78 8.96 -0.96 35.97
CA ASN A 78 7.77 -0.40 36.64
C ASN A 78 7.62 -0.74 38.13
N ASP A 79 7.60 0.31 38.97
CA ASP A 79 7.17 0.36 40.38
C ASP A 79 5.67 0.67 40.52
N HIS A 80 4.78 -0.11 39.90
CA HIS A 80 3.31 -0.05 40.07
C HIS A 80 2.56 1.32 39.87
N ASN A 81 3.23 2.44 39.60
CA ASN A 81 2.64 3.78 39.47
C ASN A 81 2.40 4.17 38.01
N TYR A 82 1.23 3.81 37.49
CA TYR A 82 0.87 4.02 36.08
C TYR A 82 0.59 5.48 35.71
N ASP A 83 0.13 6.30 36.65
CA ASP A 83 -0.19 7.71 36.39
C ASP A 83 1.08 8.57 36.23
N GLU A 84 2.12 8.24 36.99
CA GLU A 84 3.44 8.84 36.81
C GLU A 84 4.11 8.38 35.52
N LEU A 85 3.98 7.10 35.17
CA LEU A 85 4.45 6.58 33.88
C LEU A 85 3.76 7.27 32.71
N ALA A 86 2.43 7.41 32.77
CA ALA A 86 1.65 8.09 31.73
C ALA A 86 2.16 9.52 31.52
N ARG A 87 2.36 10.27 32.62
CA ARG A 87 2.93 11.63 32.57
C ARG A 87 4.36 11.66 32.02
N LYS A 88 5.20 10.68 32.39
CA LYS A 88 6.58 10.58 31.89
C LYS A 88 6.62 10.29 30.40
N LEU A 89 5.78 9.38 29.90
CA LEU A 89 5.70 9.01 28.48
C LEU A 89 4.94 10.03 27.62
N SER A 90 4.01 10.80 28.21
CA SER A 90 3.26 11.87 27.52
C SER A 90 3.95 13.23 27.59
N GLY A 91 5.00 13.38 28.42
CA GLY A 91 5.69 14.63 28.62
C GLY A 91 6.38 15.12 27.34
N ALA A 92 6.42 16.43 27.13
CA ALA A 92 7.06 17.07 25.97
C ALA A 92 8.60 16.89 25.91
N ASN A 93 9.18 16.04 26.77
CA ASN A 93 10.59 15.75 26.79
C ASN A 93 10.94 14.77 25.66
N THR A 94 11.88 15.15 24.82
CA THR A 94 12.44 14.27 23.79
C THR A 94 13.17 13.11 24.47
N HIS A 95 12.54 11.94 24.54
CA HIS A 95 13.16 10.75 25.10
C HIS A 95 14.30 10.28 24.20
N LYS A 96 15.51 10.21 24.75
CA LYS A 96 16.68 9.66 24.07
C LYS A 96 16.61 8.15 24.01
N ILE A 97 16.80 7.60 22.82
CA ILE A 97 16.83 6.17 22.53
C ILE A 97 18.24 5.75 22.21
N LYS A 98 18.66 4.66 22.84
CA LYS A 98 19.93 4.00 22.58
C LYS A 98 19.70 2.56 22.17
N SER A 99 20.61 2.01 21.36
CA SER A 99 20.67 0.59 21.05
C SER A 99 21.42 -0.17 22.14
N PHE A 100 21.06 -1.42 22.34
CA PHE A 100 21.70 -2.34 23.27
C PHE A 100 21.77 -3.73 22.63
N HIS A 101 22.89 -4.42 22.81
CA HIS A 101 23.14 -5.75 22.24
C HIS A 101 23.62 -6.73 23.31
N PHE A 102 23.01 -7.91 23.35
CA PHE A 102 23.51 -9.04 24.14
C PHE A 102 24.52 -9.85 23.31
N GLU A 103 25.61 -10.29 23.95
CA GLU A 103 26.68 -11.08 23.30
C GLU A 103 26.20 -12.44 22.78
N ALA A 104 25.20 -13.05 23.43
CA ALA A 104 24.61 -14.34 23.05
C ALA A 104 23.07 -14.24 23.04
N ALA A 105 22.51 -13.68 21.96
CA ALA A 105 21.06 -13.63 21.76
C ALA A 105 20.54 -14.87 21.00
N PRO A 106 19.44 -15.51 21.43
CA PRO A 106 18.85 -16.64 20.71
C PRO A 106 18.33 -16.25 19.31
N SER A 107 18.51 -17.15 18.35
CA SER A 107 17.98 -17.05 16.97
C SER A 107 16.45 -17.04 16.99
N ILE A 108 15.84 -16.06 16.32
CA ILE A 108 14.39 -15.86 16.34
C ILE A 108 13.73 -16.73 15.26
N ILE A 109 12.73 -17.52 15.65
CA ILE A 109 11.66 -17.97 14.76
C ILE A 109 10.45 -17.14 15.14
N ILE A 110 10.05 -16.17 14.32
CA ILE A 110 8.88 -15.33 14.59
C ILE A 110 7.64 -16.20 14.36
N PRO A 111 6.86 -16.54 15.40
CA PRO A 111 5.62 -17.28 15.18
C PRO A 111 4.59 -16.31 14.56
N PRO A 112 3.80 -16.72 13.55
CA PRO A 112 2.79 -15.88 12.90
C PRO A 112 1.65 -15.41 13.80
N GLN A 113 1.60 -15.92 15.04
CA GLN A 113 0.45 -15.88 15.94
C GLN A 113 0.55 -14.82 17.04
N SER A 114 1.53 -13.90 17.02
CA SER A 114 1.56 -12.83 18.02
C SER A 114 0.50 -11.78 17.70
N GLU A 115 -0.49 -11.62 18.59
CA GLU A 115 -1.49 -10.53 18.57
C GLU A 115 -0.85 -9.11 18.58
N GLU A 116 0.42 -9.01 18.97
CA GLU A 116 1.20 -7.78 19.02
C GLU A 116 1.90 -7.52 17.68
N ARG A 117 1.37 -6.56 16.91
CA ARG A 117 1.97 -6.11 15.64
C ARG A 117 3.27 -5.34 15.91
N PHE A 118 4.32 -5.67 15.17
CA PHE A 118 5.53 -4.84 15.12
C PHE A 118 5.21 -3.53 14.40
N LEU A 119 5.44 -2.41 15.08
CA LEU A 119 5.18 -1.07 14.53
C LEU A 119 6.37 -0.62 13.67
N PRO A 120 6.19 -0.20 12.41
CA PRO A 120 7.29 0.28 11.58
C PRO A 120 7.83 1.57 12.18
N VAL A 121 9.14 1.60 12.41
CA VAL A 121 9.83 2.74 13.00
C VAL A 121 11.11 3.03 12.24
N THR A 122 11.50 4.30 12.28
CA THR A 122 12.84 4.73 11.96
C THR A 122 13.41 5.45 13.18
N VAL A 123 14.69 5.20 13.49
CA VAL A 123 15.41 5.91 14.54
C VAL A 123 16.24 6.98 13.87
N HIS A 124 16.07 8.23 14.31
CA HIS A 124 16.83 9.37 13.82
C HIS A 124 17.11 10.33 14.97
N GLN A 125 18.38 10.71 15.14
CA GLN A 125 18.82 11.62 16.22
C GLN A 125 18.42 11.14 17.63
N GLU A 126 18.62 9.86 17.93
CA GLU A 126 18.23 9.25 19.22
C GLU A 126 16.72 9.36 19.50
N GLN A 127 15.89 9.62 18.50
CA GLN A 127 14.42 9.63 18.60
C GLN A 127 13.84 8.57 17.70
N ILE A 128 12.69 8.03 18.09
CA ILE A 128 11.93 7.08 17.29
C ILE A 128 10.76 7.78 16.64
N PHE A 129 10.57 7.46 15.36
CA PHE A 129 9.48 7.95 14.54
C PHE A 129 8.70 6.76 14.02
N PHE A 130 7.40 6.72 14.30
CA PHE A 130 6.50 5.73 13.73
C PHE A 130 6.15 6.11 12.29
N LEU A 131 6.38 5.20 11.35
CA LEU A 131 6.08 5.44 9.94
C LEU A 131 4.58 5.19 9.68
N ASP A 132 3.92 6.10 8.96
CA ASP A 132 2.58 5.84 8.42
C ASP A 132 2.60 4.86 7.24
N GLU A 133 1.42 4.53 6.71
CA GLU A 133 1.28 3.57 5.62
C GLU A 133 1.98 4.04 4.34
N GLU A 134 1.91 5.34 4.01
CA GLU A 134 2.57 5.91 2.83
C GLU A 134 4.10 5.92 2.99
N GLN A 135 4.61 6.31 4.15
CA GLN A 135 6.04 6.27 4.49
C GLN A 135 6.57 4.83 4.51
N GLN A 136 5.79 3.88 5.04
CA GLN A 136 6.15 2.46 5.04
C GLN A 136 6.15 1.90 3.61
N GLN A 137 5.18 2.26 2.77
CA GLN A 137 5.17 1.87 1.36
C GLN A 137 6.41 2.41 0.66
N ALA A 138 6.76 3.67 0.90
CA ALA A 138 7.95 4.29 0.33
C ALA A 138 9.26 3.66 0.81
N ALA A 139 9.36 3.29 2.08
CA ALA A 139 10.52 2.59 2.64
C ALA A 139 10.74 1.17 2.08
N ASN A 140 9.74 0.59 1.42
CA ASN A 140 9.79 -0.75 0.81
C ASN A 140 9.82 -0.73 -0.72
N CYS A 141 9.83 0.44 -1.35
CA CYS A 141 9.85 0.56 -2.81
C CYS A 141 11.25 0.28 -3.39
N SER A 142 11.26 -0.23 -4.62
CA SER A 142 12.50 -0.50 -5.36
C SER A 142 12.91 0.69 -6.24
N ALA A 143 14.20 0.77 -6.55
CA ALA A 143 14.76 1.78 -7.44
C ALA A 143 14.38 1.53 -8.92
N PRO A 144 14.42 2.58 -9.78
CA PRO A 144 14.60 4.00 -9.45
C PRO A 144 13.34 4.58 -8.79
N LEU A 145 13.52 5.36 -7.72
CA LEU A 145 12.42 5.95 -6.93
C LEU A 145 12.54 7.48 -6.86
N LEU A 146 11.46 8.16 -7.25
CA LEU A 146 11.22 9.57 -6.99
C LEU A 146 10.12 9.72 -5.93
N MET A 147 10.52 10.10 -4.72
CA MET A 147 9.61 10.33 -3.60
C MET A 147 9.31 11.82 -3.47
N SER A 148 8.03 12.17 -3.48
CA SER A 148 7.55 13.53 -3.28
C SER A 148 6.63 13.63 -2.07
N GLY A 149 6.40 14.85 -1.60
CA GLY A 149 5.53 15.09 -0.45
C GLY A 149 5.77 16.48 0.12
N PRO A 150 4.86 16.99 0.97
CA PRO A 150 4.95 18.34 1.50
C PRO A 150 6.09 18.54 2.52
N PRO A 151 6.32 19.79 2.98
CA PRO A 151 7.17 20.08 4.13
C PRO A 151 6.74 19.28 5.36
N GLY A 152 7.68 18.60 6.01
CA GLY A 152 7.41 17.84 7.22
C GLY A 152 6.77 16.46 6.98
N ALA A 153 6.72 15.98 5.73
CA ALA A 153 6.20 14.65 5.43
C ALA A 153 7.12 13.47 5.82
N GLY A 154 8.32 13.75 6.35
CA GLY A 154 9.28 12.72 6.72
C GLY A 154 10.14 12.20 5.55
N LYS A 155 10.27 12.95 4.45
CA LYS A 155 11.08 12.55 3.27
C LYS A 155 12.52 12.13 3.65
N THR A 156 13.22 12.97 4.41
CA THR A 156 14.59 12.69 4.90
C THR A 156 14.65 11.44 5.79
N LEU A 157 13.61 11.18 6.59
CA LEU A 157 13.53 9.99 7.44
C LEU A 157 13.36 8.73 6.59
N VAL A 158 12.45 8.76 5.61
CA VAL A 158 12.18 7.63 4.72
C VAL A 158 13.36 7.31 3.83
N ILE A 159 14.06 8.31 3.28
CA ILE A 159 15.24 8.06 2.44
C ILE A 159 16.44 7.52 3.25
N TYR A 160 16.56 7.91 4.52
CA TYR A 160 17.52 7.30 5.44
C TYR A 160 17.15 5.84 5.76
N ASP A 161 15.87 5.56 6.03
CA ASP A 161 15.40 4.18 6.25
C ASP A 161 15.60 3.31 5.01
N LEU A 162 15.39 3.85 3.81
CA LEU A 162 15.72 3.19 2.54
C LEU A 162 17.21 2.85 2.42
N LEU A 163 18.11 3.80 2.74
CA LEU A 163 19.55 3.55 2.78
C LEU A 163 19.88 2.42 3.75
N HIS A 164 19.32 2.47 4.96
CA HIS A 164 19.56 1.47 5.99
C HIS A 164 19.01 0.09 5.58
N ASN A 165 17.80 0.02 5.02
CA ASN A 165 17.18 -1.21 4.50
C ASN A 165 18.00 -1.80 3.35
N TYR A 166 18.48 -0.94 2.44
CA TYR A 166 19.30 -1.33 1.30
C TYR A 166 20.60 -2.00 1.75
N LEU A 167 21.23 -1.49 2.81
CA LEU A 167 22.52 -1.98 3.30
C LEU A 167 22.43 -3.18 4.25
N ASN A 168 21.32 -3.32 4.99
CA ASN A 168 21.20 -4.27 6.10
C ASN A 168 20.32 -5.50 5.82
N ASN A 169 19.67 -5.60 4.67
CA ASN A 169 18.88 -6.77 4.29
C ASN A 169 19.77 -7.98 3.96
N SER A 170 19.84 -8.95 4.87
CA SER A 170 20.74 -10.12 4.82
C SER A 170 20.51 -11.06 3.62
N ASN A 171 19.29 -11.12 3.10
CA ASN A 171 18.96 -11.88 1.90
C ASN A 171 19.50 -11.24 0.61
N ASN A 172 19.86 -9.96 0.67
CA ASN A 172 20.41 -9.21 -0.45
C ASN A 172 21.94 -9.11 -0.39
N LEU A 173 22.68 -9.60 0.61
CA LEU A 173 24.14 -9.38 0.65
C LEU A 173 24.90 -10.04 -0.51
N HIS A 174 24.39 -11.15 -1.05
CA HIS A 174 24.91 -11.75 -2.28
C HIS A 174 24.42 -11.02 -3.54
N TRP A 175 23.27 -10.32 -3.46
CA TRP A 175 22.63 -9.59 -4.56
C TRP A 175 23.07 -8.13 -4.65
N VAL A 176 23.42 -7.45 -3.56
CA VAL A 176 23.92 -6.07 -3.55
C VAL A 176 25.29 -6.03 -4.22
N ASN A 177 26.14 -7.04 -4.03
CA ASN A 177 27.40 -7.14 -4.77
C ASN A 177 27.21 -7.42 -6.29
N GLU A 178 26.12 -8.08 -6.69
CA GLU A 178 25.77 -8.28 -8.11
C GLU A 178 25.03 -7.07 -8.72
N GLU A 179 24.12 -6.42 -7.98
CA GLU A 179 23.31 -5.25 -8.40
C GLU A 179 24.09 -3.94 -8.39
N LEU A 180 25.06 -3.77 -7.49
CA LEU A 180 25.99 -2.63 -7.52
C LEU A 180 26.90 -2.68 -8.77
N GLY A 181 27.03 -3.85 -9.42
CA GLY A 181 27.84 -4.05 -10.61
C GLY A 181 29.31 -3.66 -10.37
N HIS A 182 29.84 -2.73 -11.18
CA HIS A 182 31.21 -2.21 -11.00
C HIS A 182 31.35 -1.15 -9.89
N GLY A 183 30.25 -0.66 -9.32
CA GLY A 183 30.27 0.34 -8.25
C GLY A 183 30.57 -0.33 -6.91
N LYS A 184 31.65 0.05 -6.23
CA LYS A 184 32.01 -0.52 -4.92
C LYS A 184 31.46 0.29 -3.73
N LYS A 185 30.76 1.40 -4.00
CA LYS A 185 30.34 2.38 -2.99
C LYS A 185 28.89 2.83 -3.14
N VAL A 186 28.32 3.35 -2.06
CA VAL A 186 27.04 4.07 -2.04
C VAL A 186 27.27 5.54 -1.74
N LEU A 187 26.51 6.44 -2.37
CA LEU A 187 26.55 7.87 -2.10
C LEU A 187 25.25 8.32 -1.45
N PHE A 188 25.34 9.02 -0.32
CA PHE A 188 24.25 9.82 0.23
C PHE A 188 24.61 11.30 0.05
N ILE A 189 23.77 12.04 -0.66
CA ILE A 189 24.01 13.45 -1.00
C ILE A 189 22.87 14.34 -0.52
N SER A 190 23.25 15.47 0.08
CA SER A 190 22.34 16.55 0.51
C SER A 190 23.05 17.89 0.43
N GLN A 191 22.32 18.99 0.33
CA GLN A 191 22.92 20.34 0.37
C GLN A 191 23.26 20.82 1.78
N SER A 192 22.76 20.16 2.82
CA SER A 192 23.01 20.56 4.20
C SER A 192 24.19 19.78 4.79
N ALA A 193 25.33 20.47 4.98
CA ALA A 193 26.51 19.89 5.63
C ALA A 193 26.20 19.38 7.06
N ASN A 194 25.40 20.13 7.82
CA ASN A 194 24.95 19.72 9.15
C ASN A 194 24.12 18.42 9.10
N LEU A 195 23.20 18.32 8.12
CA LEU A 195 22.40 17.11 7.95
C LEU A 195 23.29 15.91 7.59
N ILE A 196 24.20 16.10 6.63
CA ILE A 196 25.20 15.10 6.25
C ILE A 196 26.00 14.63 7.47
N LYS A 197 26.52 15.56 8.28
CA LYS A 197 27.28 15.26 9.49
C LYS A 197 26.45 14.48 10.52
N LYS A 198 25.20 14.89 10.75
CA LYS A 198 24.27 14.20 11.67
C LYS A 198 23.92 12.80 11.20
N ILE A 199 23.59 12.65 9.92
CA ILE A 199 23.28 11.34 9.32
C ILE A 199 24.50 10.44 9.35
N GLN A 200 25.69 10.95 9.01
CA GLN A 200 26.94 10.20 9.05
C GLN A 200 27.26 9.73 10.48
N GLN A 201 27.16 10.61 11.47
CA GLN A 201 27.35 10.25 12.88
C GLN A 201 26.37 9.17 13.34
N HIS A 202 25.10 9.31 12.97
CA HIS A 202 24.06 8.32 13.29
C HIS A 202 24.36 6.98 12.63
N TYR A 203 24.67 7.01 11.33
CA TYR A 203 25.04 5.85 10.53
C TYR A 203 26.25 5.12 11.14
N SER A 204 27.32 5.84 11.51
CA SER A 204 28.52 5.26 12.15
C SER A 204 28.22 4.50 13.45
N ASN A 205 27.23 4.94 14.23
CA ASN A 205 26.84 4.27 15.48
C ASN A 205 26.02 2.99 15.26
N GLU A 206 25.40 2.82 14.07
CA GLU A 206 24.52 1.69 13.73
C GLU A 206 25.18 0.65 12.81
N MET A 207 26.47 0.81 12.50
CA MET A 207 27.17 0.02 11.50
C MET A 207 27.28 -1.47 11.80
N THR A 208 26.73 -2.27 10.87
CA THR A 208 26.90 -3.73 10.80
C THR A 208 27.32 -4.23 9.41
N SER A 209 27.37 -3.35 8.39
CA SER A 209 27.66 -3.69 6.99
C SER A 209 29.08 -3.26 6.57
N ASN A 210 29.71 -4.03 5.68
CA ASN A 210 31.05 -3.77 5.15
C ASN A 210 31.06 -2.88 3.88
N ILE A 211 29.90 -2.42 3.41
CA ILE A 211 29.81 -1.59 2.19
C ILE A 211 30.17 -0.13 2.53
N PRO A 212 31.15 0.48 1.83
CA PRO A 212 31.51 1.87 2.06
C PRO A 212 30.42 2.83 1.56
N VAL A 213 30.00 3.75 2.44
CA VAL A 213 29.04 4.81 2.15
C VAL A 213 29.72 6.16 2.29
N ASP A 214 29.71 6.95 1.23
CA ASP A 214 30.22 8.31 1.21
C ASP A 214 29.05 9.29 1.47
N PHE A 215 29.21 10.19 2.44
CA PHE A 215 28.23 11.23 2.77
C PHE A 215 28.81 12.60 2.41
N PHE A 216 28.25 13.24 1.38
CA PHE A 216 28.81 14.49 0.86
C PHE A 216 27.76 15.56 0.55
N THR A 217 28.22 16.81 0.58
CA THR A 217 27.55 17.94 -0.09
C THR A 217 28.08 18.11 -1.51
N LEU A 218 27.32 18.84 -2.34
CA LEU A 218 27.74 19.17 -3.71
C LEU A 218 29.10 19.91 -3.74
N GLU A 219 29.27 20.87 -2.83
CA GLU A 219 30.52 21.64 -2.71
C GLU A 219 31.71 20.74 -2.35
N GLN A 220 31.51 19.78 -1.44
CA GLN A 220 32.55 18.82 -1.07
C GLN A 220 32.97 17.99 -2.27
N ILE A 221 32.01 17.46 -3.04
CA ILE A 221 32.27 16.67 -4.25
C ILE A 221 33.11 17.48 -5.25
N LEU A 222 32.69 18.72 -5.55
CA LEU A 222 33.40 19.63 -6.47
C LEU A 222 34.84 19.89 -6.03
N LEU A 223 35.05 20.16 -4.73
CA LEU A 223 36.38 20.43 -4.18
C LEU A 223 37.27 19.18 -4.16
N THR A 224 36.72 17.97 -3.96
CA THR A 224 37.49 16.72 -4.04
C THR A 224 37.94 16.39 -5.46
N GLU A 225 37.10 16.63 -6.48
CA GLU A 225 37.45 16.37 -7.88
C GLU A 225 38.43 17.40 -8.46
N HIS A 226 38.38 18.65 -7.99
CA HIS A 226 39.18 19.76 -8.51
C HIS A 226 40.11 20.37 -7.45
N LYS A 227 41.16 19.63 -7.07
CA LYS A 227 42.17 20.10 -6.11
C LYS A 227 42.86 21.39 -6.61
N GLY A 228 42.93 22.40 -5.75
CA GLY A 228 43.59 23.68 -6.03
C GLY A 228 42.69 24.77 -6.63
N SER A 229 41.41 24.47 -6.89
CA SER A 229 40.41 25.45 -7.31
C SER A 229 39.58 25.94 -6.12
N THR A 230 39.00 27.14 -6.22
CA THR A 230 38.09 27.69 -5.20
C THR A 230 36.65 27.74 -5.71
N LEU A 231 35.69 27.67 -4.79
CA LEU A 231 34.29 27.92 -5.15
C LEU A 231 34.11 29.35 -5.69
N LEU A 232 33.14 29.52 -6.59
CA LEU A 232 32.81 30.78 -7.21
C LEU A 232 32.51 31.86 -6.15
N PRO A 233 33.18 33.04 -6.20
CA PRO A 233 32.87 34.14 -5.30
C PRO A 233 31.46 34.70 -5.51
N VAL A 234 30.90 35.29 -4.44
CA VAL A 234 29.60 35.98 -4.49
C VAL A 234 29.65 37.08 -5.56
N ASP A 235 28.60 37.20 -6.37
CA ASP A 235 28.45 38.15 -7.49
C ASP A 235 29.47 38.02 -8.64
N ALA A 236 30.33 36.99 -8.66
CA ALA A 236 31.30 36.83 -9.74
C ALA A 236 30.63 36.58 -11.10
N PHE A 237 29.59 35.73 -11.15
CA PHE A 237 28.84 35.48 -12.37
C PHE A 237 28.07 36.73 -12.83
N SER A 238 27.42 37.45 -11.92
CA SER A 238 26.64 38.65 -12.26
C SER A 238 27.53 39.76 -12.81
N SER A 239 28.71 39.94 -12.22
CA SER A 239 29.72 40.90 -12.68
C SER A 239 30.29 40.51 -14.05
N TRP A 240 30.57 39.23 -14.28
CA TRP A 240 31.02 38.74 -15.58
C TRP A 240 29.93 38.90 -16.66
N LEU A 241 28.69 38.52 -16.34
CA LEU A 241 27.57 38.58 -17.28
C LEU A 241 27.29 40.02 -17.73
N LYS A 242 27.36 41.00 -16.83
CA LYS A 242 27.19 42.43 -17.16
C LYS A 242 28.13 42.90 -18.28
N ASN A 243 29.33 42.32 -18.40
CA ASN A 243 30.30 42.71 -19.41
C ASN A 243 30.05 42.02 -20.77
N VAL A 244 29.62 40.76 -20.76
CA VAL A 244 29.52 39.92 -21.97
C VAL A 244 28.09 39.90 -22.53
N PHE A 245 27.08 39.99 -21.66
CA PHE A 245 25.67 40.01 -21.99
C PHE A 245 24.89 40.95 -21.05
N PRO A 246 25.06 42.28 -21.21
CA PRO A 246 24.54 43.28 -20.26
C PRO A 246 23.01 43.25 -20.07
N GLN A 247 22.28 42.78 -21.09
CA GLN A 247 20.82 42.73 -21.11
C GLN A 247 20.24 41.48 -20.44
N GLY A 248 21.08 40.52 -20.04
CA GLY A 248 20.64 39.27 -19.43
C GLY A 248 20.45 39.38 -17.92
N ASP A 249 19.34 38.86 -17.41
CA ASP A 249 19.17 38.66 -15.97
C ASP A 249 20.15 37.58 -15.48
N SER A 250 20.99 37.93 -14.51
CA SER A 250 22.04 37.04 -14.01
C SER A 250 21.50 35.71 -13.48
N ALA A 251 20.41 35.71 -12.71
CA ALA A 251 19.90 34.49 -12.12
C ALA A 251 19.25 33.58 -13.18
N VAL A 252 18.53 34.17 -14.13
CA VAL A 252 17.90 33.43 -15.24
C VAL A 252 18.96 32.80 -16.14
N ILE A 253 19.93 33.60 -16.61
CA ILE A 253 20.93 33.11 -17.55
C ILE A 253 21.81 32.03 -16.90
N HIS A 254 22.21 32.19 -15.64
CA HIS A 254 23.02 31.19 -14.93
C HIS A 254 22.32 29.83 -14.87
N TYR A 255 21.00 29.84 -14.64
CA TYR A 255 20.19 28.63 -14.64
C TYR A 255 20.05 28.01 -16.04
N GLU A 256 19.81 28.82 -17.08
CA GLU A 256 19.72 28.33 -18.46
C GLU A 256 21.03 27.68 -18.91
N LEU A 257 22.17 28.24 -18.51
CA LEU A 257 23.49 27.62 -18.73
C LEU A 257 23.57 26.22 -18.09
N SER A 258 23.01 26.04 -16.89
CA SER A 258 22.93 24.74 -16.22
C SER A 258 22.02 23.76 -16.96
N LEU A 259 20.84 24.20 -17.44
CA LEU A 259 19.93 23.39 -18.24
C LEU A 259 20.57 22.92 -19.55
N ILE A 260 21.26 23.82 -20.25
CA ILE A 260 22.00 23.50 -21.48
C ILE A 260 23.09 22.49 -21.21
N ALA A 261 23.86 22.66 -20.11
CA ALA A 261 24.89 21.72 -19.72
C ALA A 261 24.33 20.32 -19.40
N ALA A 262 23.13 20.24 -18.82
CA ALA A 262 22.50 18.98 -18.42
C ALA A 262 21.86 18.21 -19.58
N LEU A 263 21.13 18.92 -20.46
CA LEU A 263 20.31 18.30 -21.52
C LEU A 263 21.03 18.26 -22.88
N GLY A 264 21.97 19.17 -23.09
CA GLY A 264 22.56 19.48 -24.40
C GLY A 264 21.73 20.49 -25.20
N ALA A 265 22.38 21.11 -26.18
CA ALA A 265 21.77 22.19 -26.97
C ALA A 265 20.52 21.76 -27.75
N GLU A 266 20.52 20.58 -28.36
CA GLU A 266 19.39 20.09 -29.17
C GLU A 266 18.11 19.89 -28.35
N GLU A 267 18.23 19.32 -27.14
CA GLU A 267 17.08 19.09 -26.27
C GLU A 267 16.63 20.38 -25.59
N TYR A 268 17.57 21.27 -25.25
CA TYR A 268 17.26 22.58 -24.68
C TYR A 268 16.38 23.43 -25.62
N LEU A 269 16.65 23.41 -26.93
CA LEU A 269 15.86 24.16 -27.92
C LEU A 269 14.41 23.66 -28.06
N LYS A 270 14.12 22.42 -27.63
CA LYS A 270 12.77 21.83 -27.67
C LYS A 270 11.92 22.17 -26.44
N LEU A 271 12.48 22.83 -25.43
CA LEU A 271 11.81 23.10 -24.15
C LEU A 271 10.67 24.13 -24.31
N GLY A 272 9.52 23.80 -23.71
CA GLY A 272 8.33 24.66 -23.72
C GLY A 272 8.39 25.83 -22.73
N LYS A 273 7.35 26.69 -22.77
CA LYS A 273 7.22 27.90 -21.92
C LYS A 273 7.25 27.64 -20.42
N ARG A 274 6.99 26.40 -20.00
CA ARG A 274 7.03 25.93 -18.61
C ARG A 274 8.15 24.93 -18.37
N GLU A 275 9.21 24.98 -19.17
CA GLU A 275 10.42 24.15 -19.00
C GLU A 275 11.73 24.95 -19.14
N CYS A 276 11.70 26.15 -19.74
CA CYS A 276 12.81 27.10 -19.73
C CYS A 276 12.27 28.54 -19.75
N TYR A 277 13.09 29.51 -19.32
CA TYR A 277 12.76 30.93 -19.32
C TYR A 277 12.79 31.56 -20.70
N LEU A 278 13.70 31.08 -21.53
CA LEU A 278 13.93 31.63 -22.88
C LEU A 278 13.09 30.92 -23.96
N SER A 279 12.08 30.15 -23.57
CA SER A 279 11.23 29.43 -24.52
C SER A 279 10.56 30.38 -25.52
N GLY A 280 10.60 30.01 -26.80
CA GLY A 280 10.07 30.83 -27.89
C GLY A 280 10.95 32.02 -28.28
N LYS A 281 12.08 32.25 -27.60
CA LYS A 281 13.08 33.26 -27.93
C LYS A 281 14.31 32.63 -28.57
N THR A 282 14.16 32.04 -29.75
CA THR A 282 15.19 31.21 -30.41
C THR A 282 16.54 31.94 -30.58
N LYS A 283 16.53 33.25 -30.90
CA LYS A 283 17.77 34.04 -31.01
C LYS A 283 18.50 34.20 -29.67
N GLU A 284 17.77 34.42 -28.58
CA GLU A 284 18.34 34.50 -27.22
C GLU A 284 18.83 33.11 -26.76
N GLN A 285 18.05 32.05 -27.00
CA GLN A 285 18.45 30.67 -26.69
C GLN A 285 19.77 30.30 -27.37
N GLN A 286 19.93 30.60 -28.66
CA GLN A 286 21.17 30.33 -29.39
C GLN A 286 22.36 31.12 -28.85
N ARG A 287 22.13 32.37 -28.42
CA ARG A 287 23.17 33.21 -27.81
C ARG A 287 23.63 32.66 -26.46
N VAL A 288 22.71 32.15 -25.64
CA VAL A 288 23.02 31.56 -24.32
C VAL A 288 23.74 30.22 -24.46
N ILE A 289 23.43 29.41 -25.48
CA ILE A 289 24.21 28.20 -25.80
C ILE A 289 25.69 28.53 -26.01
N ASN A 290 25.99 29.58 -26.79
CA ASN A 290 27.36 30.01 -27.03
C ASN A 290 28.03 30.61 -25.77
N LEU A 291 27.23 31.20 -24.87
CA LEU A 291 27.70 31.81 -23.63
C LEU A 291 28.25 30.78 -22.63
N LEU A 292 27.71 29.55 -22.63
CA LEU A 292 28.20 28.46 -21.77
C LEU A 292 29.69 28.17 -21.99
N ALA A 293 30.12 28.12 -23.24
CA ALA A 293 31.53 27.87 -23.59
C ALA A 293 32.44 29.00 -23.08
N GLN A 294 31.99 30.26 -23.22
CA GLN A 294 32.74 31.42 -22.73
C GLN A 294 32.85 31.43 -21.21
N TRP A 295 31.75 31.10 -20.50
CA TRP A 295 31.74 31.02 -19.05
C TRP A 295 32.67 29.93 -18.53
N ARG A 296 32.60 28.72 -19.11
CA ARG A 296 33.50 27.61 -18.76
C ARG A 296 34.98 27.96 -18.97
N ASN A 297 35.29 28.72 -20.01
CA ASN A 297 36.66 29.21 -20.23
C ASN A 297 37.08 30.20 -19.15
N HIS A 298 36.19 31.13 -18.77
CA HIS A 298 36.46 32.09 -17.71
C HIS A 298 36.72 31.42 -16.35
N LEU A 299 35.92 30.41 -16.00
CA LEU A 299 36.11 29.60 -14.79
C LEU A 299 37.48 28.91 -14.76
N LYS A 300 37.91 28.32 -15.89
CA LYS A 300 39.22 27.68 -16.02
C LYS A 300 40.37 28.66 -15.80
N THR A 301 40.31 29.85 -16.42
CA THR A 301 41.36 30.88 -16.27
C THR A 301 41.49 31.40 -14.84
N LYS A 302 40.39 31.43 -14.09
CA LYS A 302 40.37 31.91 -12.70
C LYS A 302 40.52 30.81 -11.65
N HIS A 303 40.60 29.54 -12.07
CA HIS A 303 40.57 28.38 -11.18
C HIS A 303 39.36 28.37 -10.24
N TRP A 304 38.19 28.77 -10.77
CA TRP A 304 36.93 28.80 -10.04
C TRP A 304 36.05 27.61 -10.40
N LEU A 305 35.30 27.13 -9.41
CA LEU A 305 34.28 26.09 -9.56
C LEU A 305 32.90 26.70 -9.35
N ASP A 306 32.04 26.56 -10.35
CA ASP A 306 30.67 27.03 -10.33
C ASP A 306 29.72 25.84 -10.12
N PRO A 307 29.02 25.77 -8.97
CA PRO A 307 28.10 24.65 -8.67
C PRO A 307 26.97 24.45 -9.70
N LEU A 308 26.68 25.44 -10.54
CA LEU A 308 25.62 25.34 -11.55
C LEU A 308 26.12 24.81 -12.90
N THR A 309 27.38 25.04 -13.27
CA THR A 309 27.88 24.81 -14.64
C THR A 309 29.16 23.98 -14.72
N THR A 310 29.87 23.77 -13.60
CA THR A 310 31.00 22.86 -13.50
C THR A 310 30.49 21.41 -13.49
N GLU A 311 31.02 20.61 -14.41
CA GLU A 311 30.68 19.19 -14.56
C GLU A 311 31.32 18.36 -13.44
N ILE A 312 30.63 17.30 -13.01
CA ILE A 312 31.09 16.40 -11.94
C ILE A 312 31.10 14.98 -12.50
N THR A 313 32.16 14.22 -12.23
CA THR A 313 32.34 12.85 -12.72
C THR A 313 32.33 11.83 -11.60
N LEU A 314 31.13 11.42 -11.21
CA LEU A 314 30.93 10.41 -10.19
C LEU A 314 31.20 9.00 -10.75
N THR A 315 32.28 8.37 -10.29
CA THR A 315 32.65 6.98 -10.64
C THR A 315 32.60 6.08 -9.41
N ASN A 316 32.44 4.77 -9.62
CA ASN A 316 32.44 3.73 -8.58
C ASN A 316 31.23 3.73 -7.61
N TYR A 317 30.20 4.53 -7.85
CA TYR A 317 28.96 4.46 -7.09
C TYR A 317 27.97 3.50 -7.75
N GLY A 318 27.50 2.51 -6.99
CA GLY A 318 26.48 1.56 -7.44
C GLY A 318 25.07 1.97 -7.03
N ALA A 319 24.91 2.81 -5.99
CA ALA A 319 23.64 3.38 -5.57
C ALA A 319 23.79 4.82 -5.08
N ILE A 320 22.77 5.65 -5.31
CA ILE A 320 22.73 7.07 -4.92
C ILE A 320 21.41 7.39 -4.23
N PHE A 321 21.51 8.05 -3.08
CA PHE A 321 20.41 8.55 -2.27
C PHE A 321 20.49 10.08 -2.17
N CYS A 322 19.49 10.78 -2.71
CA CYS A 322 19.45 12.24 -2.81
C CYS A 322 18.36 12.82 -1.91
N ASP A 323 18.75 13.62 -0.92
CA ASP A 323 17.82 14.42 -0.13
C ASP A 323 17.68 15.84 -0.71
N GLU A 324 16.48 16.42 -0.60
CA GLU A 324 16.15 17.77 -1.09
C GLU A 324 16.55 18.02 -2.56
N SER A 325 16.24 17.07 -3.45
CA SER A 325 16.76 17.04 -4.83
C SER A 325 16.30 18.23 -5.69
N GLN A 326 15.21 18.89 -5.31
CA GLN A 326 14.73 20.10 -5.97
C GLN A 326 15.72 21.28 -5.89
N ASN A 327 16.65 21.24 -4.93
CA ASN A 327 17.64 22.30 -4.78
C ASN A 327 18.90 22.05 -5.64
N PHE A 328 19.11 20.82 -6.16
CA PHE A 328 20.25 20.53 -7.03
C PHE A 328 20.06 21.13 -8.42
N SER A 329 21.20 21.41 -9.07
CA SER A 329 21.19 21.92 -10.44
C SER A 329 20.87 20.83 -11.47
N PRO A 330 20.25 21.11 -12.65
CA PRO A 330 20.07 20.15 -13.73
C PRO A 330 21.36 19.42 -14.06
N LEU A 331 22.48 20.14 -14.07
CA LEU A 331 23.77 19.53 -14.35
C LEU A 331 24.16 18.51 -13.28
N THR A 332 23.98 18.86 -12.01
CA THR A 332 24.22 17.93 -10.88
C THR A 332 23.29 16.72 -10.96
N LEU A 333 21.99 16.93 -11.20
CA LEU A 333 21.01 15.85 -11.35
C LEU A 333 21.35 14.93 -12.52
N ALA A 334 21.79 15.49 -13.66
CA ALA A 334 22.23 14.72 -14.81
C ALA A 334 23.44 13.83 -14.46
N ALA A 335 24.43 14.38 -13.76
CA ALA A 335 25.60 13.62 -13.32
C ALA A 335 25.24 12.49 -12.34
N LEU A 336 24.36 12.76 -11.36
CA LEU A 336 23.90 11.76 -10.39
C LEU A 336 23.13 10.62 -11.07
N VAL A 337 22.16 10.95 -11.94
CA VAL A 337 21.39 9.94 -12.69
C VAL A 337 22.30 9.13 -13.62
N GLN A 338 23.27 9.77 -14.27
CA GLN A 338 24.22 9.10 -15.16
C GLN A 338 25.14 8.12 -14.43
N ALA A 339 25.58 8.46 -13.21
CA ALA A 339 26.50 7.63 -12.42
C ALA A 339 25.93 6.24 -12.12
N VAL A 340 24.62 6.14 -11.86
CA VAL A 340 23.92 4.89 -11.56
C VAL A 340 23.10 4.35 -12.74
N ARG A 341 23.39 4.79 -13.97
CA ARG A 341 22.67 4.33 -15.17
C ARG A 341 22.65 2.80 -15.32
N LYS A 342 23.77 2.15 -14.99
CA LYS A 342 23.92 0.68 -15.13
C LYS A 342 23.17 -0.09 -14.03
N SER A 343 23.30 0.34 -12.78
CA SER A 343 22.68 -0.34 -11.63
C SER A 343 21.20 0.03 -11.45
N LYS A 344 20.77 1.19 -11.95
CA LYS A 344 19.43 1.77 -11.77
C LYS A 344 19.05 2.08 -10.32
N GLN A 345 20.01 2.05 -9.39
CA GLN A 345 19.79 2.30 -7.96
C GLN A 345 19.83 3.80 -7.65
N PHE A 346 18.79 4.53 -8.09
CA PHE A 346 18.64 5.96 -7.86
C PHE A 346 17.41 6.23 -6.98
N PHE A 347 17.62 6.88 -5.84
CA PHE A 347 16.57 7.27 -4.90
C PHE A 347 16.62 8.77 -4.64
N ALA A 348 15.52 9.49 -4.88
CA ALA A 348 15.50 10.95 -4.74
C ALA A 348 14.24 11.44 -4.02
N CYS A 349 14.43 12.30 -3.01
CA CYS A 349 13.37 13.13 -2.42
C CYS A 349 13.21 14.42 -3.23
N PHE A 350 11.97 14.82 -3.51
CA PHE A 350 11.69 15.97 -4.37
C PHE A 350 10.40 16.71 -3.97
N ASP A 351 10.43 18.04 -3.92
CA ASP A 351 9.24 18.88 -3.66
C ASP A 351 9.29 20.20 -4.46
N ASP A 352 8.46 20.32 -5.50
CA ASP A 352 8.37 21.52 -6.35
C ASP A 352 7.97 22.78 -5.57
N GLU A 353 7.15 22.62 -4.52
CA GLU A 353 6.60 23.74 -3.77
C GLU A 353 7.60 24.31 -2.76
N GLN A 354 8.77 23.68 -2.62
CA GLN A 354 9.89 24.15 -1.79
C GLN A 354 11.12 24.61 -2.61
N ALA A 355 10.99 24.74 -3.94
CA ALA A 355 12.08 25.22 -4.80
C ALA A 355 12.21 26.76 -4.74
N PHE A 356 13.25 27.27 -4.06
CA PHE A 356 13.44 28.71 -3.80
C PHE A 356 14.01 29.51 -4.96
N PHE A 357 15.04 28.96 -5.57
CA PHE A 357 15.60 29.54 -6.76
C PHE A 357 14.59 29.28 -7.89
N SER A 358 14.61 30.06 -8.96
CA SER A 358 13.80 29.90 -10.19
C SER A 358 13.98 28.57 -10.94
N TRP A 359 13.76 27.43 -10.32
CA TRP A 359 13.90 26.14 -10.98
C TRP A 359 12.55 25.41 -10.97
N PRO A 360 11.42 26.08 -11.33
CA PRO A 360 10.14 25.40 -11.51
C PRO A 360 10.24 24.31 -12.58
N TYR A 361 11.33 24.32 -13.34
CA TYR A 361 11.63 23.37 -14.40
C TYR A 361 12.63 22.28 -13.98
N THR A 362 13.19 22.31 -12.76
CA THR A 362 14.07 21.22 -12.27
C THR A 362 13.35 19.89 -12.34
N ARG A 363 12.07 19.84 -11.96
CA ARG A 363 11.28 18.61 -12.08
C ARG A 363 11.14 18.17 -13.53
N GLY A 364 10.78 19.08 -14.44
CA GLY A 364 10.70 18.77 -15.87
C GLY A 364 12.01 18.20 -16.40
N CYS A 365 13.14 18.80 -16.03
CA CYS A 365 14.47 18.30 -16.35
C CYS A 365 14.73 16.91 -15.74
N LEU A 366 14.48 16.73 -14.44
CA LEU A 366 14.68 15.46 -13.74
C LEU A 366 13.85 14.33 -14.36
N LEU A 367 12.56 14.56 -14.62
CA LEU A 367 11.70 13.55 -15.26
C LEU A 367 12.20 13.17 -16.65
N ARG A 368 12.69 14.15 -17.44
CA ARG A 368 13.30 13.89 -18.75
C ARG A 368 14.57 13.06 -18.60
N LEU A 369 15.42 13.36 -17.63
CA LEU A 369 16.64 12.60 -17.34
C LEU A 369 16.30 11.16 -16.92
N LEU A 370 15.35 10.96 -16.00
CA LEU A 370 14.91 9.64 -15.55
C LEU A 370 14.31 8.81 -16.69
N THR A 371 13.41 9.42 -17.49
CA THR A 371 12.78 8.75 -18.64
C THR A 371 13.83 8.34 -19.69
N LYS A 372 14.78 9.25 -19.99
CA LYS A 372 15.86 9.01 -20.97
C LYS A 372 16.81 7.89 -20.53
N GLN A 373 17.13 7.81 -19.23
CA GLN A 373 18.17 6.91 -18.73
C GLN A 373 17.62 5.55 -18.25
N PHE A 374 16.44 5.52 -17.62
CA PHE A 374 15.90 4.31 -16.99
C PHE A 374 14.68 3.69 -17.70
N LYS A 375 14.01 4.44 -18.59
CA LYS A 375 12.70 4.15 -19.20
C LYS A 375 11.53 4.13 -18.20
N ASP A 376 11.65 3.32 -17.14
CA ASP A 376 10.65 3.19 -16.08
C ASP A 376 11.24 3.60 -14.72
N TYR A 377 10.46 4.31 -13.91
CA TYR A 377 10.79 4.70 -12.53
C TYR A 377 9.51 4.78 -11.70
N GLN A 378 9.63 4.60 -10.39
CA GLN A 378 8.51 4.69 -9.45
C GLN A 378 8.39 6.13 -8.94
N THR A 379 7.15 6.60 -8.83
CA THR A 379 6.81 7.87 -8.18
C THR A 379 5.90 7.60 -7.00
N LEU A 380 6.29 8.05 -5.81
CA LEU A 380 5.47 7.98 -4.61
C LEU A 380 5.25 9.37 -4.04
N HIS A 381 4.08 9.55 -3.45
CA HIS A 381 3.67 10.82 -2.88
C HIS A 381 3.21 10.65 -1.44
N LEU A 382 3.95 11.25 -0.50
CA LEU A 382 3.59 11.34 0.91
C LEU A 382 2.58 12.49 1.06
N LYS A 383 1.42 12.22 1.68
CA LYS A 383 0.31 13.18 1.71
C LYS A 383 0.29 14.06 2.95
N LYS A 384 0.79 13.54 4.07
CA LYS A 384 0.64 14.15 5.39
C LYS A 384 1.89 14.89 5.82
N THR A 385 1.72 15.97 6.59
CA THR A 385 2.78 16.62 7.36
C THR A 385 2.71 16.24 8.82
N TRP A 386 3.87 15.87 9.36
CA TRP A 386 4.09 15.57 10.77
C TRP A 386 4.70 16.76 11.53
N ARG A 387 5.06 17.83 10.80
CA ARG A 387 5.70 19.02 11.36
C ARG A 387 4.68 20.06 11.82
N CYS A 388 3.74 20.40 10.95
CA CYS A 388 2.85 21.54 11.13
C CYS A 388 1.55 21.14 11.85
N ALA A 389 1.15 21.92 12.84
CA ALA A 389 -0.18 21.84 13.42
C ALA A 389 -1.30 22.10 12.40
N ALA A 390 -2.49 21.57 12.66
CA ALA A 390 -3.62 21.56 11.73
C ALA A 390 -3.99 22.97 11.23
N ARG A 391 -4.09 23.97 12.12
CA ARG A 391 -4.41 25.36 11.70
C ARG A 391 -3.37 26.01 10.82
N ILE A 392 -2.09 25.69 11.02
CA ILE A 392 -1.01 26.19 10.16
C ILE A 392 -1.09 25.51 8.79
N ALA A 393 -1.36 24.21 8.78
CA ALA A 393 -1.51 23.43 7.56
C ALA A 393 -2.71 23.92 6.71
N GLU A 394 -3.82 24.32 7.34
CA GLU A 394 -4.97 24.95 6.68
C GLU A 394 -4.58 26.24 5.94
N VAL A 395 -3.85 27.13 6.61
CA VAL A 395 -3.41 28.41 6.00
C VAL A 395 -2.42 28.17 4.86
N ALA A 396 -1.50 27.23 5.02
CA ALA A 396 -0.58 26.83 3.95
C ALA A 396 -1.32 26.22 2.76
N SER A 397 -2.34 25.39 3.01
CA SER A 397 -3.19 24.77 1.97
C SER A 397 -4.01 25.81 1.21
N HIS A 398 -4.54 26.80 1.93
CA HIS A 398 -5.25 27.94 1.34
C HIS A 398 -4.33 28.70 0.39
N LEU A 399 -3.11 29.04 0.83
CA LEU A 399 -2.13 29.72 -0.01
C LEU A 399 -1.77 28.91 -1.26
N LEU A 400 -1.52 27.59 -1.13
CA LEU A 400 -1.24 26.73 -2.29
C LEU A 400 -2.41 26.69 -3.27
N THR A 401 -3.63 26.52 -2.77
CA THR A 401 -4.84 26.51 -3.61
C THR A 401 -4.99 27.80 -4.38
N ILE A 402 -4.71 28.94 -3.74
CA ILE A 402 -4.74 30.26 -4.39
C ILE A 402 -3.61 30.39 -5.41
N LYS A 403 -2.37 30.05 -5.04
CA LYS A 403 -1.21 30.05 -5.94
C LYS A 403 -1.47 29.24 -7.21
N HIS A 404 -2.04 28.04 -7.08
CA HIS A 404 -2.35 27.16 -8.22
C HIS A 404 -3.47 27.71 -9.10
N LYS A 405 -4.52 28.28 -8.49
CA LYS A 405 -5.60 28.97 -9.23
C LYS A 405 -5.05 30.14 -10.04
N LEU A 406 -4.18 30.97 -9.43
CA LEU A 406 -3.56 32.10 -10.09
C LEU A 406 -2.60 31.68 -11.22
N ASP A 407 -2.00 30.49 -11.14
CA ASP A 407 -1.21 29.88 -12.23
C ASP A 407 -2.06 29.13 -13.29
N GLY A 408 -3.39 29.29 -13.22
CA GLY A 408 -4.33 28.80 -14.21
C GLY A 408 -4.66 27.32 -14.12
N ASN A 409 -4.32 26.61 -13.02
CA ASN A 409 -4.64 25.18 -12.78
C ASN A 409 -4.25 24.18 -13.91
N GLN A 410 -3.38 24.58 -14.83
CA GLN A 410 -3.11 23.83 -16.08
C GLN A 410 -2.03 22.74 -15.95
N ALA A 411 -1.31 22.65 -14.84
CA ALA A 411 -0.23 21.68 -14.64
C ALA A 411 -0.67 20.53 -13.71
N LYS A 412 -0.22 19.29 -13.98
CA LYS A 412 -0.31 18.19 -13.01
C LYS A 412 0.55 18.56 -11.78
N ARG A 413 -0.10 18.87 -10.66
CA ARG A 413 0.54 19.10 -9.35
C ARG A 413 0.31 17.87 -8.47
N GLU A 414 1.31 17.54 -7.64
CA GLU A 414 1.27 16.35 -6.79
C GLU A 414 0.28 16.52 -5.61
N TYR A 415 0.18 17.74 -5.07
CA TYR A 415 -0.75 18.07 -3.99
C TYR A 415 -1.11 19.55 -3.95
N ASN A 416 -2.33 19.83 -3.47
CA ASN A 416 -2.84 21.18 -3.27
C ASN A 416 -3.34 21.41 -1.83
N ILE A 417 -3.33 20.36 -1.01
CA ILE A 417 -3.81 20.35 0.38
C ILE A 417 -2.72 19.72 1.24
N LEU A 418 -2.40 20.37 2.34
CA LEU A 418 -1.47 19.93 3.36
C LEU A 418 -2.27 19.31 4.51
N GLU A 419 -2.27 17.98 4.61
CA GLU A 419 -2.97 17.28 5.70
C GLU A 419 -2.06 17.15 6.92
N SER A 420 -2.44 17.71 8.06
CA SER A 420 -1.70 17.51 9.31
C SER A 420 -2.03 16.15 9.93
N HIS A 421 -1.02 15.44 10.44
CA HIS A 421 -1.23 14.26 11.28
C HIS A 421 -1.65 14.63 12.72
N LEU A 422 -1.44 15.89 13.13
CA LEU A 422 -1.77 16.37 14.47
C LEU A 422 -3.28 16.59 14.61
N SER A 423 -3.76 16.70 15.85
CA SER A 423 -5.20 16.86 16.14
C SER A 423 -5.80 18.05 15.37
N PRO A 424 -7.06 17.97 14.91
CA PRO A 424 -7.69 19.02 14.10
C PRO A 424 -7.66 20.42 14.73
N ASP A 425 -7.72 20.51 16.07
CA ASP A 425 -7.68 21.79 16.80
C ASP A 425 -6.27 22.26 17.19
N SER A 426 -5.22 21.58 16.71
CA SER A 426 -3.83 21.91 17.06
C SER A 426 -3.35 23.21 16.40
N GLY A 427 -2.51 23.94 17.15
CA GLY A 427 -1.83 25.12 16.69
C GLY A 427 -2.62 26.42 16.81
N LEU A 428 -1.89 27.53 16.67
CA LEU A 428 -2.40 28.89 16.74
C LEU A 428 -1.94 29.66 15.51
N VAL A 429 -2.89 30.26 14.79
CA VAL A 429 -2.61 31.24 13.73
C VAL A 429 -3.34 32.53 14.07
N GLN A 430 -2.61 33.65 14.11
CA GLN A 430 -3.19 34.94 14.44
C GLN A 430 -2.54 36.08 13.66
N ILE A 431 -3.37 37.01 13.17
CA ILE A 431 -2.91 38.28 12.63
C ILE A 431 -2.76 39.29 13.77
N VAL A 432 -1.63 40.00 13.80
CA VAL A 432 -1.24 40.92 14.87
C VAL A 432 -1.03 42.32 14.28
N ASP A 433 -1.64 43.32 14.90
CA ASP A 433 -1.46 44.74 14.57
C ASP A 433 -0.37 45.39 15.44
N SER A 434 -0.17 46.69 15.23
CA SER A 434 0.82 47.48 15.99
C SER A 434 0.51 47.56 17.49
N HIS A 435 -0.76 47.46 17.91
CA HIS A 435 -1.14 47.55 19.33
C HIS A 435 -0.85 46.25 20.10
N LYS A 436 -0.93 45.10 19.43
CA LYS A 436 -0.69 43.77 20.01
C LYS A 436 0.75 43.27 19.82
N LEU A 437 1.61 44.03 19.12
CA LEU A 437 2.99 43.64 18.83
C LEU A 437 3.84 43.40 20.10
N GLU A 438 3.68 44.24 21.12
CA GLU A 438 4.42 44.11 22.40
C GLU A 438 4.13 42.76 23.10
N ALA A 439 2.94 42.18 22.89
CA ALA A 439 2.59 40.88 23.46
C ALA A 439 3.40 39.71 22.85
N LEU A 440 4.04 39.91 21.70
CA LEU A 440 4.93 38.92 21.07
C LEU A 440 6.37 38.99 21.59
N LYS A 441 6.76 40.07 22.27
CA LYS A 441 8.13 40.28 22.76
C LYS A 441 8.65 39.16 23.67
N PRO A 442 7.86 38.58 24.58
CA PRO A 442 8.30 37.43 25.39
C PRO A 442 8.68 36.21 24.53
N ARG A 443 8.00 35.99 23.39
CA ARG A 443 8.28 34.85 22.50
C ARG A 443 9.59 35.04 21.74
N GLY A 444 9.94 36.26 21.36
CA GLY A 444 11.15 36.50 20.57
C GLY A 444 12.46 36.14 21.30
N ASN A 445 12.46 36.10 22.64
CA ASN A 445 13.60 35.66 23.44
C ASN A 445 13.81 34.13 23.47
N LEU A 446 12.86 33.36 22.93
CA LEU A 446 12.97 31.93 22.81
C LEU A 446 13.73 31.56 21.52
N ALA A 447 14.68 30.64 21.61
CA ALA A 447 15.45 30.14 20.47
C ALA A 447 14.55 29.51 19.40
N GLU A 448 13.41 28.95 19.83
CA GLU A 448 12.45 28.30 18.93
C GLU A 448 11.50 29.28 18.23
N THR A 449 11.71 30.58 18.41
CA THR A 449 11.01 31.63 17.67
C THR A 449 11.90 32.18 16.57
N VAL A 450 11.34 32.31 15.37
CA VAL A 450 11.98 32.98 14.24
C VAL A 450 11.09 34.10 13.70
N ILE A 451 11.73 35.16 13.26
CA ILE A 451 11.08 36.23 12.52
C ILE A 451 11.49 36.09 11.06
N ILE A 452 10.52 35.88 10.20
CA ILE A 452 10.76 35.72 8.77
C ILE A 452 10.42 37.02 8.04
N VAL A 453 11.42 37.56 7.34
CA VAL A 453 11.27 38.70 6.43
C VAL A 453 11.44 38.21 5.00
N LEU A 454 10.45 38.45 4.13
CA LEU A 454 10.45 37.89 2.76
C LEU A 454 11.58 38.43 1.85
N SER A 455 12.14 39.59 2.19
CA SER A 455 13.29 40.21 1.53
C SER A 455 14.38 40.51 2.56
N SER A 456 15.63 40.63 2.11
CA SER A 456 16.75 41.00 2.97
C SER A 456 16.51 42.37 3.61
N ALA A 457 16.31 42.38 4.93
CA ALA A 457 16.17 43.59 5.71
C ALA A 457 17.52 44.29 5.88
N ASP A 458 17.52 45.62 5.77
CA ASP A 458 18.70 46.42 6.07
C ASP A 458 19.04 46.38 7.59
N PRO A 459 20.27 46.76 7.99
CA PRO A 459 20.67 46.71 9.39
C PRO A 459 19.77 47.52 10.33
N GLU A 460 19.22 48.64 9.85
CA GLU A 460 18.33 49.50 10.64
C GLU A 460 16.97 48.85 10.88
N GLU A 461 16.39 48.22 9.87
CA GLU A 461 15.14 47.48 9.95
C GLU A 461 15.32 46.25 10.83
N ARG A 462 16.44 45.52 10.71
CA ARG A 462 16.77 44.41 11.62
C ARG A 462 16.85 44.89 13.08
N ALA A 463 17.45 46.05 13.34
CA ALA A 463 17.49 46.63 14.68
C ALA A 463 16.08 47.00 15.20
N LYS A 464 15.21 47.55 14.34
CA LYS A 464 13.81 47.86 14.69
C LYS A 464 13.01 46.59 15.00
N ILE A 465 13.15 45.54 14.19
CA ILE A 465 12.52 44.24 14.40
C ILE A 465 12.97 43.66 15.74
N GLN A 466 14.29 43.65 15.98
CA GLN A 466 14.90 43.16 17.22
C GLN A 466 14.38 43.90 18.45
N LEU A 467 14.23 45.22 18.38
CA LEU A 467 13.71 46.03 19.48
C LEU A 467 12.23 45.70 19.77
N ALA A 468 11.42 45.58 18.73
CA ALA A 468 9.98 45.36 18.83
C ALA A 468 9.61 43.93 19.28
N THR A 469 10.43 42.94 18.94
CA THR A 469 10.11 41.52 19.16
C THR A 469 11.02 40.82 20.15
N GLY A 470 12.19 41.37 20.47
CA GLY A 470 13.20 40.72 21.30
C GLY A 470 14.02 39.62 20.60
N SER A 471 13.67 39.20 19.38
CA SER A 471 14.39 38.10 18.70
C SER A 471 15.55 38.56 17.84
N SER A 472 16.68 37.82 17.94
CA SER A 472 17.83 37.95 17.03
C SER A 472 17.77 36.98 15.85
N ASN A 473 16.82 36.03 15.87
CA ASN A 473 16.55 35.12 14.76
C ASN A 473 15.69 35.81 13.70
N ILE A 474 16.27 36.80 13.03
CA ILE A 474 15.63 37.50 11.92
C ILE A 474 16.21 36.94 10.63
N LEU A 475 15.45 36.09 9.95
CA LEU A 475 15.91 35.31 8.80
C LEU A 475 15.05 35.57 7.57
N THR A 476 15.61 35.38 6.39
CA THR A 476 14.79 35.20 5.17
C THR A 476 14.30 33.75 5.06
N PRO A 477 13.28 33.49 4.22
CA PRO A 477 12.84 32.12 3.93
C PRO A 477 13.98 31.18 3.49
N GLU A 478 14.96 31.68 2.74
CA GLU A 478 16.14 30.93 2.30
C GLU A 478 17.09 30.60 3.45
N GLU A 479 17.27 31.54 4.39
CA GLU A 479 18.12 31.35 5.56
C GLU A 479 17.49 30.39 6.58
N ALA A 480 16.15 30.32 6.61
CA ALA A 480 15.38 29.44 7.50
C ALA A 480 15.28 27.98 7.03
N ILE A 481 15.77 27.64 5.83
CA ILE A 481 15.75 26.25 5.32
C ILE A 481 16.60 25.35 6.20
N GLY A 482 16.13 24.14 6.49
CA GLY A 482 16.86 23.17 7.31
C GLY A 482 16.79 23.44 8.81
N LEU A 483 16.12 24.52 9.22
CA LEU A 483 15.74 24.80 10.60
C LEU A 483 14.23 24.62 10.77
N ASP A 484 13.83 24.17 11.97
CA ASP A 484 12.46 24.01 12.38
C ASP A 484 12.21 24.86 13.63
N PHE A 485 11.10 25.60 13.65
CA PHE A 485 10.79 26.54 14.72
C PHE A 485 9.42 26.24 15.33
N ASN A 486 9.30 26.38 16.64
CA ASN A 486 8.03 26.22 17.31
C ASN A 486 7.06 27.35 16.93
N THR A 487 7.61 28.57 16.88
CA THR A 487 6.88 29.81 16.60
C THR A 487 7.52 30.55 15.43
N VAL A 488 6.69 30.96 14.46
CA VAL A 488 7.11 31.84 13.35
C VAL A 488 6.33 33.15 13.43
N ILE A 489 7.03 34.26 13.28
CA ILE A 489 6.45 35.59 13.12
C ILE A 489 6.77 36.08 11.70
N LEU A 490 5.76 36.17 10.84
CA LEU A 490 5.90 36.79 9.53
C LEU A 490 5.88 38.31 9.69
N TRP A 491 6.97 38.96 9.33
CA TRP A 491 7.12 40.40 9.47
C TRP A 491 6.69 41.14 8.21
N LYS A 492 5.57 41.87 8.30
CA LYS A 492 5.02 42.74 7.24
C LYS A 492 5.01 42.05 5.86
N PRO A 493 4.47 40.82 5.76
CA PRO A 493 4.62 40.02 4.54
C PRO A 493 3.92 40.65 3.34
N ILE A 494 2.91 41.51 3.54
CA ILE A 494 2.23 42.22 2.46
C ILE A 494 2.80 43.62 2.29
N ALA A 495 2.88 44.44 3.34
CA ALA A 495 3.27 45.86 3.19
C ALA A 495 4.64 46.07 2.54
N THR A 496 5.60 45.17 2.81
CA THR A 496 6.96 45.27 2.24
C THR A 496 7.06 44.82 0.78
N GLN A 497 6.03 44.16 0.24
CA GLN A 497 6.08 43.48 -1.04
C GLN A 497 5.13 44.08 -2.07
N LYS A 498 5.62 45.02 -2.88
CA LYS A 498 4.85 45.68 -3.96
C LYS A 498 4.24 44.71 -4.97
N ILE A 499 4.86 43.55 -5.18
CA ILE A 499 4.36 42.51 -6.10
C ILE A 499 3.03 41.94 -5.59
N LEU A 500 2.93 41.62 -4.29
CA LEU A 500 1.71 41.07 -3.71
C LEU A 500 0.55 42.06 -3.72
N HIS A 501 0.81 43.37 -3.79
CA HIS A 501 -0.22 44.39 -3.90
C HIS A 501 -0.96 44.34 -5.23
N LYS A 502 -0.26 43.93 -6.30
CA LYS A 502 -0.77 43.88 -7.68
C LYS A 502 -1.50 42.58 -8.01
N ILE A 503 -1.22 41.50 -7.27
CA ILE A 503 -1.87 40.22 -7.46
C ILE A 503 -3.31 40.33 -6.96
N THR A 504 -4.27 39.93 -7.80
CA THR A 504 -5.69 39.90 -7.46
C THR A 504 -6.26 38.51 -7.75
N ALA A 505 -7.47 38.22 -7.25
CA ALA A 505 -8.14 36.95 -7.52
C ALA A 505 -8.43 36.69 -9.01
N GLN A 506 -8.31 37.71 -9.87
CA GLN A 506 -8.53 37.64 -11.32
C GLN A 506 -7.24 37.43 -12.13
N THR A 507 -6.06 37.45 -11.49
CA THR A 507 -4.78 37.21 -12.17
C THR A 507 -4.76 35.79 -12.73
N ASN A 508 -4.42 35.66 -14.02
CA ASN A 508 -4.45 34.39 -14.74
C ASN A 508 -3.11 34.13 -15.43
N GLY A 509 -2.31 33.27 -14.82
CA GLY A 509 -0.89 33.05 -15.13
C GLY A 509 0.00 33.93 -14.25
N LEU A 510 0.73 33.29 -13.32
CA LEU A 510 1.72 33.97 -12.50
C LEU A 510 3.00 34.18 -13.33
N ASN A 511 3.58 35.38 -13.27
CA ASN A 511 4.96 35.54 -13.70
C ASN A 511 5.92 34.91 -12.68
N LEU A 512 7.19 34.81 -13.06
CA LEU A 512 8.17 34.10 -12.25
C LEU A 512 8.39 34.73 -10.86
N ASP A 513 8.44 36.05 -10.77
CA ASP A 513 8.74 36.73 -9.52
C ASP A 513 7.55 36.64 -8.56
N GLU A 514 6.33 36.69 -9.09
CA GLU A 514 5.11 36.37 -8.35
C GLU A 514 5.14 34.93 -7.84
N TRP A 515 5.49 33.96 -8.71
CA TRP A 515 5.59 32.56 -8.32
C TRP A 515 6.64 32.32 -7.22
N LYS A 516 7.83 32.89 -7.37
CA LYS A 516 8.91 32.83 -6.37
C LYS A 516 8.43 33.40 -5.04
N LEU A 517 7.81 34.58 -5.05
CA LEU A 517 7.40 35.25 -3.84
C LEU A 517 6.31 34.47 -3.09
N LEU A 518 5.34 33.90 -3.80
CA LEU A 518 4.33 33.01 -3.21
C LEU A 518 4.95 31.71 -2.67
N THR A 519 5.99 31.19 -3.34
CA THR A 519 6.76 30.03 -2.85
C THR A 519 7.51 30.37 -1.57
N LYS A 520 8.19 31.52 -1.52
CA LYS A 520 8.85 32.03 -0.30
C LYS A 520 7.86 32.17 0.85
N LEU A 521 6.67 32.71 0.58
CA LEU A 521 5.62 32.86 1.58
C LEU A 521 5.12 31.49 2.07
N TYR A 522 4.91 30.53 1.17
CA TYR A 522 4.53 29.18 1.53
C TYR A 522 5.58 28.49 2.41
N VAL A 523 6.86 28.59 2.05
CA VAL A 523 7.92 28.02 2.89
C VAL A 523 7.99 28.72 4.23
N ALA A 524 7.83 30.05 4.28
CA ALA A 524 7.82 30.80 5.54
C ALA A 524 6.72 30.32 6.50
N ILE A 525 5.50 30.10 6.00
CA ILE A 525 4.37 29.58 6.80
C ILE A 525 4.68 28.16 7.32
N THR A 526 5.20 27.29 6.45
CA THR A 526 5.44 25.87 6.78
C THR A 526 6.67 25.60 7.64
N ARG A 527 7.41 26.64 8.04
CA ARG A 527 8.44 26.55 9.10
C ARG A 527 7.86 26.51 10.51
N ALA A 528 6.61 26.93 10.69
CA ALA A 528 5.94 26.97 11.97
C ALA A 528 5.43 25.59 12.39
N ARG A 529 5.79 25.12 13.58
CA ARG A 529 5.26 23.87 14.13
C ARG A 529 3.94 24.07 14.87
N GLN A 530 3.87 25.04 15.78
CA GLN A 530 2.72 25.23 16.68
C GLN A 530 2.08 26.62 16.55
N GLU A 531 2.88 27.67 16.43
CA GLU A 531 2.37 29.04 16.43
C GLU A 531 2.84 29.82 15.18
N LEU A 532 1.90 30.48 14.52
CA LEU A 532 2.15 31.38 13.40
C LEU A 532 1.50 32.74 13.68
N PHE A 533 2.32 33.77 13.78
CA PHE A 533 1.87 35.16 13.90
C PHE A 533 2.16 35.91 12.61
N ILE A 534 1.17 36.65 12.12
CA ILE A 534 1.30 37.50 10.93
C ILE A 534 1.23 38.95 11.40
N TYR A 535 2.39 39.61 11.51
CA TYR A 535 2.42 41.01 11.90
C TYR A 535 2.27 41.90 10.67
N GLU A 536 1.19 42.69 10.64
CA GLU A 536 0.92 43.64 9.55
C GLU A 536 0.37 44.95 10.12
N PRO A 537 1.15 46.06 10.09
CA PRO A 537 0.73 47.34 10.69
C PRO A 537 -0.46 48.00 9.98
N GLU A 538 -0.64 47.76 8.68
CA GLU A 538 -1.67 48.41 7.85
C GLU A 538 -2.85 47.46 7.53
N LEU A 539 -3.45 46.85 8.56
CA LEU A 539 -4.52 45.84 8.42
C LEU A 539 -5.70 46.30 7.57
N THR A 540 -6.15 47.55 7.73
CA THR A 540 -7.29 48.09 7.00
C THR A 540 -6.99 48.24 5.51
N ARG A 541 -5.79 48.71 5.16
CA ARG A 541 -5.35 48.90 3.77
C ARG A 541 -5.17 47.59 3.03
N PHE A 542 -4.58 46.59 3.68
CA PHE A 542 -4.24 45.30 3.05
C PHE A 542 -5.20 44.16 3.37
N LYS A 543 -6.39 44.46 3.93
CA LYS A 543 -7.39 43.45 4.32
C LYS A 543 -7.72 42.47 3.20
N GLY A 544 -7.86 42.96 1.96
CA GLY A 544 -8.14 42.13 0.79
C GLY A 544 -7.01 41.15 0.46
N GLN A 545 -5.76 41.62 0.45
CA GLN A 545 -4.58 40.78 0.20
C GLN A 545 -4.34 39.78 1.34
N LEU A 546 -4.54 40.20 2.59
CA LEU A 546 -4.43 39.32 3.76
C LEU A 546 -5.46 38.18 3.67
N GLN A 547 -6.72 38.49 3.34
CA GLN A 547 -7.76 37.48 3.16
C GLN A 547 -7.48 36.58 1.95
N LEU A 548 -6.94 37.15 0.86
CA LEU A 548 -6.58 36.39 -0.32
C LEU A 548 -5.51 35.33 -0.02
N PHE A 549 -4.42 35.71 0.64
CA PHE A 549 -3.26 34.81 0.84
C PHE A 549 -3.33 33.96 2.11
N PHE A 550 -4.02 34.41 3.16
CA PHE A 550 -4.07 33.71 4.44
C PHE A 550 -5.46 33.22 4.85
N GLY A 551 -6.50 33.54 4.06
CA GLY A 551 -7.88 33.14 4.34
C GLY A 551 -8.54 33.98 5.43
N THR A 552 -9.69 33.51 5.92
CA THR A 552 -10.43 34.18 7.01
C THR A 552 -9.83 33.78 8.36
N LEU A 553 -8.96 34.64 8.92
CA LEU A 553 -8.31 34.41 10.20
C LEU A 553 -9.06 35.07 11.37
N GLN A 554 -9.07 34.41 12.54
CA GLN A 554 -9.64 34.96 13.77
C GLN A 554 -8.71 36.06 14.34
N GLN A 555 -9.24 37.26 14.58
CA GLN A 555 -8.47 38.41 15.10
C GLN A 555 -8.42 38.46 16.65
N ASP A 556 -9.24 37.64 17.33
CA ASP A 556 -9.70 37.92 18.71
C ASP A 556 -9.44 36.82 19.75
N LYS A 557 -8.25 36.21 19.76
CA LYS A 557 -7.80 35.44 20.94
C LYS A 557 -6.72 36.20 21.71
N ILE A 558 -6.81 36.11 23.04
CA ILE A 558 -5.74 36.54 23.95
C ILE A 558 -4.50 35.74 23.58
N ILE A 559 -3.39 36.43 23.29
CA ILE A 559 -2.11 35.79 23.01
C ILE A 559 -1.67 35.06 24.28
N PRO A 560 -1.53 33.72 24.28
CA PRO A 560 -1.16 32.97 25.48
C PRO A 560 0.21 33.42 26.00
N THR A 561 0.42 33.43 27.31
CA THR A 561 1.70 33.81 27.91
C THR A 561 2.80 32.83 27.49
N ALA A 562 3.96 33.34 27.08
CA ALA A 562 5.10 32.51 26.66
C ALA A 562 5.75 31.80 27.86
N ALA A 563 6.39 30.65 27.60
CA ALA A 563 7.16 29.91 28.61
C ALA A 563 8.40 30.68 29.08
N LEU A 564 8.85 30.42 30.31
CA LEU A 564 10.03 31.05 30.91
C LEU A 564 11.34 30.57 30.24
N ILE A 565 12.34 31.45 30.21
CA ILE A 565 13.68 31.14 29.70
C ILE A 565 14.39 30.18 30.66
N ASP A 566 14.81 29.01 30.16
CA ASP A 566 15.52 27.98 30.93
C ASP A 566 16.90 27.63 30.31
N GLU A 567 17.65 26.74 30.97
CA GLU A 567 18.95 26.24 30.47
C GLU A 567 18.83 25.48 29.15
N HIS A 568 17.65 24.91 28.84
CA HIS A 568 17.37 24.26 27.58
C HIS A 568 17.33 25.26 26.41
N ASN A 569 16.73 26.43 26.63
CA ASN A 569 16.70 27.52 25.66
C ASN A 569 18.11 28.01 25.29
N LYS A 570 19.02 28.12 26.27
CA LYS A 570 20.42 28.52 26.03
C LYS A 570 21.19 27.49 25.17
N ARG A 571 20.92 26.19 25.35
CA ARG A 571 21.53 25.14 24.53
C ARG A 571 21.06 25.25 23.07
N LYS A 572 19.76 25.43 22.85
CA LYS A 572 19.20 25.63 21.50
C LYS A 572 19.78 26.85 20.78
N TRP A 573 20.01 27.94 21.51
CA TRP A 573 20.70 29.11 20.96
C TRP A 573 22.12 28.80 20.49
N LYS A 574 22.88 27.96 21.21
CA LYS A 574 24.21 27.53 20.78
C LYS A 574 24.16 26.68 19.51
N ASP A 575 23.21 25.75 19.42
CA ASP A 575 23.03 24.91 18.23
C ASP A 575 22.70 25.75 16.98
N GLN A 576 21.93 26.83 17.13
CA GLN A 576 21.63 27.77 16.05
C GLN A 576 22.84 28.61 15.65
N VAL A 577 23.67 29.04 16.61
CA VAL A 577 24.93 29.74 16.30
C VAL A 577 25.82 28.85 15.45
N ASP A 578 25.98 27.58 15.81
CA ASP A 578 26.78 26.62 15.03
C ASP A 578 26.25 26.48 13.60
N TYR A 579 24.94 26.39 13.44
CA TYR A 579 24.30 26.37 12.12
C TYR A 579 24.61 27.63 11.29
N HIS A 580 24.48 28.82 11.87
CA HIS A 580 24.73 30.08 11.16
C HIS A 580 26.21 30.25 10.78
N LEU A 581 27.15 29.80 11.63
CA LEU A 581 28.58 29.83 11.30
C LEU A 581 28.91 28.93 10.10
N GLU A 582 28.34 27.72 10.05
CA GLU A 582 28.53 26.80 8.92
C GLU A 582 27.98 27.38 7.60
N LYS A 583 26.84 28.06 7.66
CA LYS A 583 26.24 28.75 6.50
C LYS A 583 26.91 30.09 6.16
N LYS A 584 28.00 30.46 6.85
CA LYS A 584 28.70 31.75 6.72
C LYS A 584 27.79 32.96 6.98
N GLN A 585 26.72 32.76 7.75
CA GLN A 585 25.76 33.79 8.17
C GLN A 585 26.26 34.47 9.46
N PHE A 586 27.44 35.08 9.39
CA PHE A 586 28.13 35.62 10.57
C PHE A 586 27.35 36.70 11.30
N ALA A 587 26.54 37.49 10.59
CA ALA A 587 25.73 38.54 11.19
C ALA A 587 24.65 37.97 12.15
N ALA A 588 23.97 36.90 11.75
CA ALA A 588 22.98 36.23 12.59
C ALA A 588 23.64 35.57 13.82
N ALA A 589 24.77 34.87 13.60
CA ALA A 589 25.55 34.26 14.69
C ALA A 589 26.02 35.30 15.72
N ARG A 590 26.54 36.46 15.28
CA ARG A 590 26.95 37.58 16.14
C ARG A 590 25.79 38.10 16.98
N ALA A 591 24.63 38.33 16.36
CA ALA A 591 23.46 38.86 17.04
C ALA A 591 22.98 37.92 18.15
N ILE A 592 22.93 36.61 17.88
CA ILE A 592 22.54 35.60 18.89
C ILE A 592 23.54 35.56 20.05
N LEU A 593 24.84 35.48 19.75
CA LEU A 593 25.89 35.41 20.76
C LEU A 593 25.87 36.63 21.70
N LYS A 594 25.62 37.82 21.17
CA LYS A 594 25.59 39.08 21.91
C LYS A 594 24.30 39.23 22.73
N ASN A 595 23.14 39.05 22.10
CA ASN A 595 21.85 39.44 22.68
C ASN A 595 21.21 38.35 23.55
N HIS A 596 21.42 37.06 23.24
CA HIS A 596 20.76 35.93 23.92
C HIS A 596 21.72 35.09 24.78
N LEU A 597 22.99 34.98 24.37
CA LEU A 597 24.01 34.24 25.11
C LEU A 597 24.94 35.14 25.95
N HIS A 598 24.85 36.46 25.78
CA HIS A 598 25.61 37.48 26.51
C HIS A 598 27.14 37.29 26.46
N TYR A 599 27.67 36.90 25.30
CA TYR A 599 29.12 36.82 25.09
C TYR A 599 29.72 38.22 24.93
N THR A 600 30.94 38.43 25.43
CA THR A 600 31.72 39.66 25.19
C THR A 600 32.21 39.71 23.74
N ASP A 601 32.42 40.92 23.20
CA ASP A 601 32.83 41.10 21.79
C ASP A 601 34.15 40.32 21.49
N ASP A 602 35.09 40.22 22.43
CA ASP A 602 36.31 39.40 22.30
C ASP A 602 36.03 37.90 22.16
N LYS A 603 35.08 37.37 22.94
CA LYS A 603 34.67 35.96 22.87
C LYS A 603 33.89 35.65 21.59
N ILE A 604 33.18 36.64 21.05
CA ILE A 604 32.46 36.53 19.78
C ILE A 604 33.45 36.42 18.62
N GLU A 605 34.46 37.30 18.56
CA GLU A 605 35.48 37.25 17.51
C GLU A 605 36.31 35.96 17.56
N LEU A 606 36.72 35.50 18.75
CA LEU A 606 37.38 34.21 18.93
C LEU A 606 36.53 33.02 18.44
N ARG A 607 35.20 33.10 18.57
CA ARG A 607 34.29 32.01 18.18
C ARG A 607 33.99 31.99 16.69
N ILE A 608 33.95 33.16 16.05
CA ILE A 608 33.68 33.34 14.62
C ILE A 608 34.95 33.08 13.80
N ASN A 609 36.08 33.56 14.30
CA ASN A 609 37.39 33.43 13.69
C ASN A 609 38.33 32.72 14.68
N PRO A 610 38.18 31.40 14.88
CA PRO A 610 39.10 30.66 15.73
C PRO A 610 40.54 30.78 15.17
N PRO A 611 41.56 31.02 16.01
CA PRO A 611 42.94 31.07 15.56
C PRO A 611 43.31 29.74 14.89
N SER A 612 43.95 29.82 13.72
CA SER A 612 44.37 28.66 12.92
C SER A 612 45.16 27.67 13.78
N ILE A 613 44.58 26.50 14.05
CA ILE A 613 45.27 25.41 14.73
C ILE A 613 46.28 24.83 13.74
N ALA A 614 47.56 24.84 14.11
CA ALA A 614 48.61 24.17 13.35
C ALA A 614 48.23 22.70 13.09
N PRO A 615 48.50 22.15 11.89
CA PRO A 615 48.08 20.81 11.54
C PRO A 615 48.65 19.79 12.54
N ILE A 616 47.74 19.05 13.18
CA ILE A 616 48.09 17.93 14.06
C ILE A 616 48.85 16.89 13.21
N PRO A 617 50.02 16.40 13.65
CA PRO A 617 50.77 15.39 12.91
C PRO A 617 49.91 14.13 12.75
N ILE A 618 49.77 13.69 11.50
CA ILE A 618 49.14 12.41 11.16
C ILE A 618 49.92 11.31 11.89
N VAL A 619 49.27 10.60 12.81
CA VAL A 619 49.78 9.35 13.38
C VAL A 619 49.89 8.34 12.22
N PRO A 620 51.08 7.80 11.90
CA PRO A 620 51.23 6.88 10.80
C PRO A 620 50.65 5.51 11.19
N THR A 621 49.65 5.05 10.44
CA THR A 621 49.21 3.66 10.42
C THR A 621 50.36 2.77 9.90
N PRO A 622 50.54 1.53 10.41
CA PRO A 622 51.79 0.80 10.28
C PRO A 622 52.07 0.39 8.83
N ILE A 623 53.30 0.64 8.40
CA ILE A 623 53.88 0.16 7.16
C ILE A 623 54.07 -1.35 7.28
N ALA A 624 53.37 -2.12 6.45
CA ALA A 624 53.72 -3.51 6.22
C ALA A 624 55.04 -3.56 5.44
N GLU A 625 56.10 -3.95 6.13
CA GLU A 625 57.45 -4.10 5.58
C GLU A 625 57.47 -5.15 4.47
N THR A 626 57.95 -4.70 3.31
CA THR A 626 58.35 -5.54 2.19
C THR A 626 59.73 -6.11 2.49
N SER A 627 59.80 -7.38 2.90
CA SER A 627 61.08 -8.12 2.89
C SER A 627 61.29 -8.76 1.50
N THR A 628 62.34 -8.31 0.84
CA THR A 628 62.84 -8.85 -0.42
C THR A 628 63.80 -9.99 -0.13
N LYS A 629 63.56 -11.18 -0.70
CA LYS A 629 64.66 -12.10 -1.08
C LYS A 629 64.44 -12.64 -2.48
N LYS A 630 65.41 -12.28 -3.33
CA LYS A 630 65.66 -12.70 -4.71
C LYS A 630 65.85 -14.21 -4.79
N VAL A 631 65.31 -14.87 -5.83
CA VAL A 631 66.01 -15.92 -6.60
C VAL A 631 65.55 -15.90 -8.06
N THR A 632 66.50 -15.47 -8.89
CA THR A 632 66.81 -15.77 -10.30
C THR A 632 65.87 -16.59 -11.21
N LYS A 633 65.68 -16.02 -12.41
CA LYS A 633 65.24 -16.66 -13.66
C LYS A 633 66.17 -17.80 -14.08
N THR A 634 65.58 -18.88 -14.61
CA THR A 634 66.23 -19.71 -15.64
C THR A 634 65.23 -20.12 -16.71
N ARG A 635 65.56 -19.78 -17.96
CA ARG A 635 64.96 -20.28 -19.20
C ARG A 635 65.09 -21.81 -19.27
N ASN A 636 64.12 -22.50 -19.86
CA ASN A 636 64.40 -23.33 -21.03
C ASN A 636 63.16 -23.67 -21.88
N ARG A 637 63.48 -23.91 -23.15
CA ARG A 637 62.71 -23.87 -24.39
C ARG A 637 62.62 -25.31 -24.94
N LYS A 638 61.72 -25.54 -25.91
CA LYS A 638 61.60 -26.68 -26.88
C LYS A 638 60.47 -27.67 -26.57
N THR A 639 59.35 -27.70 -27.29
CA THR A 639 59.00 -28.05 -28.70
C THR A 639 58.46 -29.47 -28.87
N THR A 640 57.36 -29.53 -29.64
CA THR A 640 56.91 -30.57 -30.61
C THR A 640 56.28 -31.90 -30.14
N ASN A 641 55.00 -32.03 -30.51
CA ASN A 641 54.43 -32.97 -31.50
C ASN A 641 53.44 -34.08 -31.07
N ARG A 642 52.29 -34.02 -31.79
CA ARG A 642 51.50 -35.08 -32.46
C ARG A 642 50.65 -36.10 -31.65
N ASN A 643 49.36 -36.04 -31.99
CA ASN A 643 48.40 -37.12 -32.36
C ASN A 643 48.31 -38.38 -31.48
N THR A 644 47.08 -38.72 -31.06
CA THR A 644 46.22 -39.78 -31.68
C THR A 644 44.82 -39.82 -31.06
N LYS A 645 43.82 -40.15 -31.89
CA LYS A 645 42.40 -40.42 -31.58
C LYS A 645 42.22 -41.67 -30.68
N PRO A 646 40.99 -41.94 -30.18
CA PRO A 646 40.16 -42.90 -30.91
C PRO A 646 38.72 -42.45 -31.18
N VAL A 647 38.17 -43.08 -32.21
CA VAL A 647 36.83 -42.93 -32.80
C VAL A 647 35.92 -44.02 -32.25
N THR A 648 34.67 -43.68 -31.95
CA THR A 648 33.54 -44.61 -32.09
C THR A 648 32.36 -43.87 -32.72
N ASN A 649 31.99 -44.32 -33.91
CA ASN A 649 30.97 -43.78 -34.80
C ASN A 649 29.55 -44.06 -34.29
N ILE A 650 28.66 -43.07 -34.40
CA ILE A 650 27.22 -43.27 -34.63
C ILE A 650 26.82 -42.24 -35.73
N PRO A 651 26.03 -42.62 -36.76
CA PRO A 651 25.90 -41.81 -37.98
C PRO A 651 24.95 -40.62 -37.79
N GLU A 652 25.41 -39.42 -38.18
CA GLU A 652 24.57 -38.24 -38.35
C GLU A 652 23.74 -38.37 -39.65
N LEU A 653 22.42 -38.24 -39.55
CA LEU A 653 21.52 -38.02 -40.69
C LEU A 653 21.45 -36.51 -41.01
N PRO A 654 21.22 -36.12 -42.28
CA PRO A 654 21.48 -34.76 -42.75
C PRO A 654 20.47 -33.74 -42.21
N SER A 655 20.97 -32.74 -41.50
CA SER A 655 20.25 -31.52 -41.15
C SER A 655 20.19 -30.58 -42.35
N SER A 656 19.28 -30.85 -43.27
CA SER A 656 18.82 -29.87 -44.26
C SER A 656 17.45 -30.28 -44.76
N ILE A 657 16.38 -29.64 -44.29
CA ILE A 657 15.09 -29.45 -44.99
C ILE A 657 14.18 -28.56 -44.11
N ILE A 658 13.67 -27.48 -44.72
CA ILE A 658 12.64 -26.51 -44.28
C ILE A 658 13.14 -25.27 -43.53
N ASN A 659 13.72 -24.34 -44.29
CA ASN A 659 13.26 -22.95 -44.28
C ASN A 659 12.17 -22.82 -45.35
N THR A 660 10.93 -22.50 -44.98
CA THR A 660 9.92 -22.04 -45.94
C THR A 660 9.21 -20.82 -45.37
N THR A 661 9.85 -19.68 -45.51
CA THR A 661 9.18 -18.41 -45.77
C THR A 661 9.02 -18.28 -47.29
N GLU A 662 8.02 -18.94 -47.86
CA GLU A 662 7.57 -18.63 -49.22
C GLU A 662 6.04 -18.64 -49.28
N SER A 663 5.51 -17.48 -49.62
CA SER A 663 4.15 -17.24 -50.06
C SER A 663 3.93 -17.91 -51.42
N GLY A 664 3.43 -19.14 -51.42
CA GLY A 664 2.91 -19.81 -52.62
C GLY A 664 1.38 -19.87 -52.57
N SER A 665 0.71 -19.12 -53.44
CA SER A 665 -0.72 -19.22 -53.67
C SER A 665 -1.05 -20.60 -54.25
N ILE A 666 -1.85 -21.41 -53.55
CA ILE A 666 -2.55 -22.53 -54.17
C ILE A 666 -3.73 -21.94 -54.93
N THR A 667 -3.56 -21.76 -56.24
CA THR A 667 -4.68 -21.64 -57.17
C THR A 667 -5.36 -23.01 -57.26
N THR A 668 -6.62 -23.08 -56.83
CA THR A 668 -7.53 -24.17 -57.15
C THR A 668 -7.60 -24.35 -58.67
N PRO A 669 -7.32 -25.54 -59.22
CA PRO A 669 -7.81 -25.88 -60.55
C PRO A 669 -9.31 -26.08 -60.42
N GLU A 670 -10.09 -25.19 -61.02
CA GLU A 670 -11.47 -25.49 -61.39
C GLU A 670 -11.45 -26.82 -62.18
N SER A 671 -12.31 -27.77 -61.79
CA SER A 671 -12.69 -29.01 -62.51
C SER A 671 -12.17 -30.41 -62.06
N LYS A 672 -11.59 -30.59 -60.86
CA LYS A 672 -11.58 -31.92 -60.20
C LYS A 672 -11.99 -31.81 -58.73
N PRO A 673 -12.91 -32.65 -58.22
CA PRO A 673 -13.22 -32.65 -56.79
C PRO A 673 -11.94 -33.00 -56.02
N LEU A 674 -11.57 -32.19 -55.03
CA LEU A 674 -10.35 -32.35 -54.21
C LEU A 674 -10.23 -33.78 -53.63
N ASN A 675 -11.37 -34.46 -53.45
CA ASN A 675 -11.49 -35.86 -53.06
C ASN A 675 -10.70 -36.82 -53.97
N ASP A 676 -10.76 -36.66 -55.29
CA ASP A 676 -10.11 -37.60 -56.22
C ASP A 676 -8.58 -37.44 -56.22
N VAL A 677 -8.10 -36.19 -56.08
CA VAL A 677 -6.67 -35.87 -56.01
C VAL A 677 -6.06 -36.34 -54.69
N LEU A 678 -6.78 -36.18 -53.58
CA LEU A 678 -6.35 -36.66 -52.26
C LEU A 678 -6.39 -38.19 -52.17
N THR A 679 -7.37 -38.85 -52.80
CA THR A 679 -7.51 -40.32 -52.73
C THR A 679 -6.35 -41.05 -53.41
N ASP A 680 -5.85 -40.55 -54.54
CA ASP A 680 -4.69 -41.16 -55.21
C ASP A 680 -3.36 -40.86 -54.50
N GLN A 681 -3.23 -39.70 -53.87
CA GLN A 681 -2.05 -39.38 -53.05
C GLN A 681 -2.03 -40.15 -51.72
N LEU A 682 -3.19 -40.41 -51.11
CA LEU A 682 -3.31 -41.21 -49.88
C LEU A 682 -3.03 -42.70 -50.10
N LYS A 683 -3.09 -43.23 -51.33
CA LYS A 683 -2.66 -44.62 -51.63
C LYS A 683 -1.14 -44.81 -51.61
N ASN A 684 -0.37 -43.71 -51.66
CA ASN A 684 1.10 -43.76 -51.65
C ASN A 684 1.62 -43.67 -50.20
N TYR A 685 1.88 -44.84 -49.60
CA TYR A 685 2.21 -44.98 -48.17
C TYR A 685 3.37 -44.08 -47.71
N ASP A 686 4.48 -44.02 -48.44
CA ASP A 686 5.68 -43.24 -48.07
C ASP A 686 5.45 -41.70 -48.03
N GLY A 687 4.40 -41.21 -48.68
CA GLY A 687 4.08 -39.77 -48.79
C GLY A 687 3.01 -39.28 -47.81
N GLN A 688 2.27 -40.21 -47.19
CA GLN A 688 1.14 -39.91 -46.31
C GLN A 688 1.48 -38.88 -45.21
N PRO A 689 2.57 -39.04 -44.42
CA PRO A 689 2.91 -38.14 -43.31
C PRO A 689 3.02 -36.66 -43.69
N LYS A 690 3.62 -36.39 -44.85
CA LYS A 690 3.90 -35.03 -45.33
C LYS A 690 2.62 -34.34 -45.77
N ILE A 691 1.71 -35.09 -46.39
CA ILE A 691 0.36 -34.64 -46.76
C ILE A 691 -0.43 -34.34 -45.49
N PHE A 692 -0.44 -35.24 -44.51
CA PHE A 692 -1.12 -35.02 -43.22
C PHE A 692 -0.68 -33.73 -42.52
N LEU A 693 0.63 -33.51 -42.38
CA LEU A 693 1.17 -32.31 -41.74
C LEU A 693 0.88 -31.03 -42.55
N GLN A 694 0.92 -31.11 -43.89
CA GLN A 694 0.65 -29.98 -44.77
C GLN A 694 -0.82 -29.52 -44.71
N TYR A 695 -1.77 -30.46 -44.69
CA TYR A 695 -3.20 -30.14 -44.70
C TYR A 695 -3.76 -29.84 -43.31
N LEU A 696 -3.39 -30.62 -42.27
CA LEU A 696 -3.88 -30.37 -40.90
C LEU A 696 -3.28 -29.09 -40.28
N GLY A 697 -2.07 -28.70 -40.70
CA GLY A 697 -1.44 -27.43 -40.31
C GLY A 697 -1.85 -26.23 -41.17
N HIS A 698 -2.69 -26.42 -42.20
CA HIS A 698 -3.11 -25.35 -43.11
C HIS A 698 -4.00 -24.32 -42.40
N ARG A 699 -3.94 -23.03 -42.78
CA ARG A 699 -4.71 -21.96 -42.11
C ARG A 699 -6.22 -21.98 -42.40
N SER A 700 -6.62 -22.41 -43.61
CA SER A 700 -8.03 -22.46 -44.03
C SER A 700 -8.80 -23.62 -43.39
N SER A 701 -9.92 -23.33 -42.73
CA SER A 701 -10.84 -24.35 -42.16
C SER A 701 -11.52 -25.18 -43.23
N VAL A 702 -11.90 -24.57 -44.37
CA VAL A 702 -12.56 -25.27 -45.48
C VAL A 702 -11.67 -26.39 -46.03
N ILE A 703 -10.38 -26.14 -46.17
CA ILE A 703 -9.40 -27.13 -46.65
C ILE A 703 -9.21 -28.25 -45.62
N ARG A 704 -9.17 -27.93 -44.32
CA ARG A 704 -9.08 -28.95 -43.26
C ARG A 704 -10.33 -29.83 -43.21
N GLN A 705 -11.51 -29.23 -43.38
CA GLN A 705 -12.78 -29.94 -43.39
C GLN A 705 -12.87 -30.89 -44.59
N GLN A 706 -12.58 -30.41 -45.80
CA GLN A 706 -12.55 -31.24 -47.02
C GLN A 706 -11.56 -32.40 -46.90
N PHE A 707 -10.40 -32.16 -46.26
CA PHE A 707 -9.42 -33.21 -45.99
C PHE A 707 -9.95 -34.25 -44.98
N ASN A 708 -10.63 -33.83 -43.91
CA ASN A 708 -11.26 -34.75 -42.96
C ASN A 708 -12.38 -35.59 -43.60
N GLU A 709 -13.22 -34.99 -44.45
CA GLU A 709 -14.25 -35.71 -45.21
C GLU A 709 -13.63 -36.76 -46.14
N ALA A 710 -12.54 -36.41 -46.83
CA ALA A 710 -11.77 -37.34 -47.66
C ALA A 710 -11.14 -38.49 -46.84
N LEU A 711 -10.61 -38.18 -45.65
CA LEU A 711 -10.06 -39.18 -44.73
C LEU A 711 -11.13 -40.11 -44.18
N GLU A 712 -12.32 -39.60 -43.87
CA GLU A 712 -13.42 -40.41 -43.37
C GLU A 712 -13.90 -41.42 -44.41
N HIS A 713 -14.02 -41.00 -45.67
CA HIS A 713 -14.38 -41.90 -46.77
C HIS A 713 -13.31 -42.97 -47.06
N ASN A 714 -12.04 -42.64 -46.86
CA ASN A 714 -10.91 -43.51 -47.19
C ASN A 714 -10.23 -44.14 -45.95
N TRP A 715 -10.87 -44.12 -44.78
CA TRP A 715 -10.24 -44.50 -43.50
C TRP A 715 -9.58 -45.88 -43.52
N LYS A 716 -10.21 -46.86 -44.20
CA LYS A 716 -9.72 -48.25 -44.32
C LYS A 716 -8.46 -48.42 -45.19
N LEU A 717 -8.10 -47.42 -45.98
CA LEU A 717 -6.95 -47.46 -46.91
C LEU A 717 -5.69 -46.81 -46.32
N LEU A 718 -5.78 -46.25 -45.11
CA LEU A 718 -4.68 -45.52 -44.47
C LEU A 718 -3.77 -46.46 -43.68
N ASN A 719 -2.46 -46.19 -43.70
CA ASN A 719 -1.54 -46.84 -42.76
C ASN A 719 -1.62 -46.12 -41.41
N LEU A 720 -2.51 -46.62 -40.56
CA LEU A 720 -2.81 -46.01 -39.26
C LEU A 720 -1.61 -46.02 -38.30
N ASP A 721 -0.70 -46.99 -38.43
CA ASP A 721 0.52 -47.07 -37.62
C ASP A 721 1.50 -45.95 -37.98
N GLU A 722 1.63 -45.67 -39.27
CA GLU A 722 2.47 -44.60 -39.78
C GLU A 722 1.84 -43.23 -39.47
N LEU A 723 0.52 -43.09 -39.63
CA LEU A 723 -0.22 -41.89 -39.22
C LEU A 723 -0.06 -41.60 -37.72
N PHE A 724 -0.20 -42.62 -36.87
CA PHE A 724 0.00 -42.50 -35.42
C PHE A 724 1.42 -42.03 -35.11
N THR A 725 2.43 -42.69 -35.70
CA THR A 725 3.84 -42.34 -35.53
C THR A 725 4.13 -40.90 -35.96
N CYS A 726 3.48 -40.43 -37.03
CA CYS A 726 3.64 -39.07 -37.54
C CYS A 726 2.99 -38.00 -36.67
N ILE A 727 1.87 -38.32 -36.06
CA ILE A 727 1.18 -37.45 -35.11
C ILE A 727 2.01 -37.28 -33.82
N ILE A 728 2.69 -38.32 -33.35
CA ILE A 728 3.50 -38.29 -32.12
C ILE A 728 5.00 -38.01 -32.35
N LEU A 729 5.43 -37.82 -33.60
CA LEU A 729 6.84 -37.72 -34.01
C LEU A 729 7.56 -36.55 -33.34
N THR A 730 6.86 -35.42 -33.14
CA THR A 730 7.31 -34.32 -32.28
C THR A 730 6.12 -33.74 -31.50
N GLU A 731 6.36 -33.24 -30.29
CA GLU A 731 5.34 -32.58 -29.47
C GLU A 731 4.70 -31.37 -30.17
N ASP A 732 5.49 -30.63 -30.94
CA ASP A 732 5.03 -29.44 -31.66
C ASP A 732 4.02 -29.80 -32.77
N HIS A 733 4.17 -30.97 -33.41
CA HIS A 733 3.20 -31.46 -34.38
C HIS A 733 1.84 -31.77 -33.74
N LEU A 734 1.84 -32.53 -32.65
CA LEU A 734 0.62 -32.91 -31.94
C LEU A 734 -0.12 -31.67 -31.41
N ALA A 735 0.62 -30.71 -30.84
CA ALA A 735 0.06 -29.46 -30.35
C ALA A 735 -0.52 -28.60 -31.49
N ARG A 736 0.13 -28.55 -32.67
CA ARG A 736 -0.36 -27.82 -33.85
C ARG A 736 -1.62 -28.45 -34.44
N ILE A 737 -1.70 -29.78 -34.50
CA ILE A 737 -2.89 -30.50 -34.97
C ILE A 737 -4.07 -30.25 -34.02
N ALA A 738 -3.84 -30.30 -32.71
CA ALA A 738 -4.89 -30.13 -31.70
C ALA A 738 -5.49 -28.71 -31.66
N GLN A 739 -4.90 -27.71 -32.33
CA GLN A 739 -5.44 -26.34 -32.39
C GLN A 739 -6.77 -26.27 -33.15
N SER A 740 -6.97 -27.13 -34.15
CA SER A 740 -8.20 -27.17 -34.96
C SER A 740 -9.19 -28.21 -34.45
N GLU A 741 -10.48 -27.98 -34.70
CA GLU A 741 -11.54 -28.96 -34.40
C GLU A 741 -11.34 -30.24 -35.22
N GLU A 742 -10.96 -30.07 -36.49
CA GLU A 742 -10.68 -31.16 -37.42
C GLU A 742 -9.56 -32.08 -36.92
N GLY A 743 -8.47 -31.49 -36.38
CA GLY A 743 -7.35 -32.23 -35.82
C GLY A 743 -7.68 -32.94 -34.51
N ARG A 744 -8.49 -32.32 -33.62
CA ARG A 744 -8.96 -32.98 -32.39
C ARG A 744 -9.89 -34.15 -32.67
N TRP A 745 -10.76 -34.03 -33.67
CA TRP A 745 -11.60 -35.13 -34.15
C TRP A 745 -10.75 -36.31 -34.64
N LEU A 746 -9.70 -36.05 -35.42
CA LEU A 746 -8.79 -37.09 -35.92
C LEU A 746 -8.12 -37.84 -34.79
N ILE A 747 -7.55 -37.10 -33.82
CA ILE A 747 -6.92 -37.68 -32.63
C ILE A 747 -7.93 -38.54 -31.85
N LYS A 748 -9.18 -38.08 -31.70
CA LYS A 748 -10.26 -38.85 -31.07
C LYS A 748 -10.58 -40.14 -31.83
N LYS A 749 -10.64 -40.10 -33.16
CA LYS A 749 -10.99 -41.25 -33.99
C LYS A 749 -9.90 -42.33 -33.88
N ILE A 750 -8.64 -41.94 -34.03
CA ILE A 750 -7.48 -42.83 -33.82
C ILE A 750 -7.51 -43.45 -32.42
N PHE A 751 -7.70 -42.61 -31.38
CA PHE A 751 -7.70 -43.06 -30.00
C PHE A 751 -8.76 -44.16 -29.72
N LEU A 752 -9.99 -43.97 -30.21
CA LEU A 752 -11.10 -44.85 -29.87
C LEU A 752 -11.19 -46.12 -30.71
N GLU A 753 -10.83 -46.04 -31.99
CA GLU A 753 -11.08 -47.12 -32.96
C GLU A 753 -9.88 -48.06 -33.12
N GLU A 754 -8.64 -47.59 -32.92
CA GLU A 754 -7.44 -48.29 -33.44
C GLU A 754 -6.32 -48.51 -32.41
N LEU A 755 -6.22 -47.69 -31.35
CA LEU A 755 -5.12 -47.81 -30.40
C LEU A 755 -5.34 -48.90 -29.35
N SER A 756 -4.35 -49.79 -29.20
CA SER A 756 -4.22 -50.66 -28.03
C SER A 756 -4.03 -49.83 -26.75
N ASN A 757 -4.32 -50.41 -25.58
CA ASN A 757 -4.16 -49.71 -24.28
C ASN A 757 -2.76 -49.10 -24.11
N TYR A 758 -1.71 -49.83 -24.53
CA TYR A 758 -0.33 -49.32 -24.51
C TYR A 758 -0.15 -48.08 -25.39
N ARG A 759 -0.67 -48.10 -26.62
CA ARG A 759 -0.56 -46.94 -27.52
C ARG A 759 -1.42 -45.76 -27.08
N GLN A 760 -2.55 -46.01 -26.41
CA GLN A 760 -3.34 -44.96 -25.76
C GLN A 760 -2.53 -44.25 -24.67
N GLU A 761 -1.78 -45.01 -23.84
CA GLU A 761 -0.89 -44.41 -22.85
C GLU A 761 0.24 -43.60 -23.48
N VAL A 762 0.84 -44.10 -24.57
CA VAL A 762 1.88 -43.37 -25.33
C VAL A 762 1.33 -42.05 -25.87
N LEU A 763 0.11 -42.06 -26.44
CA LEU A 763 -0.53 -40.86 -26.95
C LEU A 763 -0.80 -39.85 -25.83
N ILE A 764 -1.37 -40.30 -24.71
CA ILE A 764 -1.63 -39.40 -23.57
C ILE A 764 -0.34 -38.81 -23.04
N LYS A 765 0.73 -39.60 -22.87
CA LYS A 765 2.06 -39.10 -22.45
C LYS A 765 2.58 -38.02 -23.41
N ALA A 766 2.39 -38.19 -24.72
CA ALA A 766 2.78 -37.19 -25.72
C ALA A 766 1.93 -35.90 -25.65
N MET A 767 0.70 -35.96 -25.12
CA MET A 767 -0.16 -34.78 -24.92
C MET A 767 0.20 -33.97 -23.66
N LEU A 768 0.90 -34.58 -22.69
CA LEU A 768 1.21 -33.96 -21.40
C LEU A 768 2.33 -32.89 -21.52
N PRO A 769 2.31 -31.84 -20.68
CA PRO A 769 3.43 -30.92 -20.54
C PRO A 769 4.73 -31.63 -20.12
N ILE A 770 5.88 -31.14 -20.60
CA ILE A 770 7.20 -31.68 -20.22
C ILE A 770 8.03 -30.63 -19.49
N LYS A 771 8.75 -31.07 -18.44
CA LYS A 771 9.73 -30.27 -17.71
C LYS A 771 11.10 -30.34 -18.41
N LYS A 772 11.67 -29.19 -18.82
CA LYS A 772 13.03 -29.14 -19.40
C LYS A 772 14.07 -29.47 -18.33
N LYS A 773 15.11 -30.25 -18.67
CA LYS A 773 16.08 -30.83 -17.71
C LYS A 773 16.85 -29.83 -16.84
N ASP A 774 16.87 -28.53 -17.17
CA ASP A 774 17.60 -27.50 -16.42
C ASP A 774 16.77 -26.23 -16.13
N SER A 775 15.44 -26.30 -16.17
CA SER A 775 14.59 -25.16 -15.78
C SER A 775 13.31 -25.57 -15.07
N ASP A 776 12.89 -24.76 -14.09
CA ASP A 776 11.57 -24.88 -13.45
C ASP A 776 10.42 -24.36 -14.34
N ASN A 777 10.68 -24.11 -15.63
CA ASN A 777 9.69 -23.57 -16.55
C ASN A 777 9.06 -24.68 -17.40
N ILE A 778 7.78 -24.97 -17.12
CA ILE A 778 6.99 -25.99 -17.83
C ILE A 778 6.30 -25.37 -19.05
N ASN A 779 6.40 -26.01 -20.20
CA ASN A 779 5.71 -25.59 -21.41
C ASN A 779 4.29 -26.18 -21.46
N TYR A 780 3.27 -25.36 -21.22
CA TYR A 780 1.86 -25.76 -21.30
C TYR A 780 1.25 -25.67 -22.69
N ASN A 781 1.99 -25.22 -23.72
CA ASN A 781 1.47 -25.14 -25.08
C ASN A 781 1.43 -26.52 -25.76
N THR A 782 0.70 -27.46 -25.15
CA THR A 782 0.58 -28.85 -25.58
C THR A 782 -0.83 -29.17 -26.09
N ALA A 783 -0.98 -30.34 -26.71
CA ALA A 783 -2.29 -30.82 -27.15
C ALA A 783 -3.31 -30.91 -26.01
N LEU A 784 -2.90 -31.30 -24.79
CA LEU A 784 -3.79 -31.31 -23.62
C LEU A 784 -4.42 -29.93 -23.38
N LEU A 785 -3.64 -28.84 -23.42
CA LEU A 785 -4.17 -27.49 -23.26
C LEU A 785 -5.22 -27.14 -24.32
N PHE A 786 -4.97 -27.50 -25.59
CA PHE A 786 -5.91 -27.21 -26.67
C PHE A 786 -7.22 -28.01 -26.54
N PHE A 787 -7.16 -29.26 -26.09
CA PHE A 787 -8.36 -30.03 -25.76
C PHE A 787 -9.14 -29.40 -24.58
N CYS A 788 -8.44 -28.87 -23.57
CA CYS A 788 -9.06 -28.19 -22.44
C CYS A 788 -9.70 -26.84 -22.79
N LYS A 789 -9.24 -26.18 -23.86
CA LYS A 789 -9.77 -24.87 -24.31
C LYS A 789 -11.10 -24.96 -25.06
N SER A 790 -11.42 -26.11 -25.64
CA SER A 790 -12.55 -26.25 -26.55
C SER A 790 -13.61 -27.24 -26.03
N LYS A 791 -14.86 -27.02 -26.44
CA LYS A 791 -16.01 -27.83 -25.99
C LYS A 791 -15.93 -29.27 -26.48
N ASP A 792 -15.59 -29.45 -27.76
CA ASP A 792 -15.35 -30.73 -28.42
C ASP A 792 -14.17 -31.48 -27.78
N GLY A 793 -13.05 -30.79 -27.54
CA GLY A 793 -11.88 -31.36 -26.89
C GLY A 793 -12.18 -31.88 -25.49
N CYS A 794 -12.93 -31.13 -24.69
CA CYS A 794 -13.40 -31.60 -23.37
C CYS A 794 -14.27 -32.86 -23.48
N GLN A 795 -15.19 -32.91 -24.44
CA GLN A 795 -16.02 -34.11 -24.68
C GLN A 795 -15.17 -35.33 -25.07
N TYR A 796 -14.14 -35.13 -25.89
CA TYR A 796 -13.23 -36.19 -26.31
C TYR A 796 -12.35 -36.68 -25.16
N LEU A 797 -11.82 -35.79 -24.32
CA LEU A 797 -11.10 -36.19 -23.10
C LEU A 797 -11.98 -37.06 -22.19
N ASN A 798 -13.24 -36.67 -22.00
CA ASN A 798 -14.18 -37.48 -21.23
C ASN A 798 -14.38 -38.88 -21.86
N ALA A 799 -14.47 -38.98 -23.20
CA ALA A 799 -14.55 -40.26 -23.89
C ALA A 799 -13.27 -41.10 -23.71
N PHE A 800 -12.09 -40.48 -23.71
CA PHE A 800 -10.82 -41.17 -23.49
C PHE A 800 -10.75 -41.80 -22.10
N PHE A 801 -11.13 -41.05 -21.07
CA PHE A 801 -11.15 -41.56 -19.69
C PHE A 801 -12.22 -42.63 -19.46
N ILE A 802 -13.34 -42.58 -20.18
CA ILE A 802 -14.35 -43.66 -20.15
C ILE A 802 -13.80 -44.93 -20.82
N ARG A 803 -13.11 -44.79 -21.95
CA ARG A 803 -12.54 -45.91 -22.70
C ARG A 803 -11.42 -46.61 -21.93
N ASN A 804 -10.55 -45.84 -21.28
CA ASN A 804 -9.43 -46.37 -20.51
C ASN A 804 -9.22 -45.52 -19.23
N PRO A 805 -9.82 -45.94 -18.10
CA PRO A 805 -9.68 -45.23 -16.83
C PRO A 805 -8.24 -45.20 -16.29
N ASN A 806 -7.38 -46.16 -16.68
CA ASN A 806 -6.00 -46.25 -16.19
C ASN A 806 -5.14 -45.07 -16.65
N LEU A 807 -5.56 -44.36 -17.70
CA LEU A 807 -4.89 -43.15 -18.17
C LEU A 807 -4.80 -42.05 -17.10
N LEU A 808 -5.72 -42.04 -16.13
CA LEU A 808 -5.71 -41.07 -15.04
C LEU A 808 -4.44 -41.20 -14.16
N ASN A 809 -3.83 -42.38 -14.10
CA ASN A 809 -2.60 -42.63 -13.35
C ASN A 809 -1.38 -41.95 -13.98
N LEU A 810 -1.50 -41.46 -15.22
CA LEU A 810 -0.43 -40.73 -15.91
C LEU A 810 -0.38 -39.24 -15.53
N PHE A 811 -1.45 -38.72 -14.91
CA PHE A 811 -1.56 -37.31 -14.57
C PHE A 811 -1.00 -37.04 -13.18
N GLU A 812 -0.29 -35.91 -13.09
CA GLU A 812 0.26 -35.36 -11.84
C GLU A 812 -0.20 -33.91 -11.74
N ALA A 813 -0.16 -33.32 -10.55
CA ALA A 813 -0.68 -31.96 -10.35
C ALA A 813 0.01 -30.92 -11.25
N TRP A 814 1.31 -31.04 -11.47
CA TRP A 814 2.07 -30.12 -12.32
C TRP A 814 1.74 -30.22 -13.81
N HIS A 815 1.21 -31.36 -14.27
CA HIS A 815 0.68 -31.47 -15.65
C HIS A 815 -0.57 -30.59 -15.85
N LEU A 816 -1.28 -30.26 -14.76
CA LEU A 816 -2.51 -29.48 -14.80
C LEU A 816 -2.28 -27.99 -14.51
N ASP A 817 -1.45 -27.66 -13.51
CA ASP A 817 -1.14 -26.27 -13.12
C ASP A 817 0.06 -26.16 -12.15
N THR A 818 1.15 -25.53 -12.57
CA THR A 818 2.25 -25.02 -11.72
C THR A 818 2.73 -23.65 -12.23
N PRO A 819 1.96 -22.57 -12.00
CA PRO A 819 2.34 -21.24 -12.45
C PRO A 819 3.63 -20.76 -11.79
N SER A 820 4.55 -20.21 -12.58
CA SER A 820 5.68 -19.42 -12.09
C SER A 820 5.19 -18.15 -11.38
N ARG A 821 5.90 -17.70 -10.33
CA ARG A 821 5.57 -16.49 -9.55
C ARG A 821 5.60 -15.19 -10.37
N LEU A 822 6.16 -15.22 -11.58
CA LEU A 822 6.43 -14.04 -12.41
C LEU A 822 5.55 -13.93 -13.68
N PHE A 823 4.78 -14.97 -14.05
CA PHE A 823 3.98 -14.96 -15.30
C PHE A 823 2.73 -15.86 -15.21
N TYR A 824 1.64 -15.49 -15.89
CA TYR A 824 0.35 -16.21 -15.89
C TYR A 824 0.07 -16.96 -17.21
N PRO A 825 0.74 -18.11 -17.48
CA PRO A 825 0.45 -18.87 -18.69
C PRO A 825 -0.93 -19.55 -18.63
N PRO A 826 -1.60 -19.77 -19.78
CA PRO A 826 -2.78 -20.62 -19.84
C PRO A 826 -2.39 -22.07 -19.55
N THR A 827 -3.03 -22.69 -18.56
CA THR A 827 -2.79 -24.08 -18.13
C THR A 827 -4.07 -24.91 -18.27
N PRO A 828 -3.97 -26.25 -18.41
CA PRO A 828 -5.14 -27.13 -18.53
C PRO A 828 -6.19 -26.91 -17.44
N PHE A 829 -5.78 -26.79 -16.17
CA PHE A 829 -6.69 -26.52 -15.06
C PHE A 829 -7.42 -25.19 -15.21
N ARG A 830 -6.69 -24.12 -15.56
CA ARG A 830 -7.24 -22.76 -15.69
C ARG A 830 -8.21 -22.63 -16.85
N GLU A 831 -8.03 -23.41 -17.93
CA GLU A 831 -8.97 -23.44 -19.05
C GLU A 831 -10.23 -24.28 -18.74
N LEU A 832 -10.06 -25.46 -18.14
CA LEU A 832 -11.19 -26.33 -17.77
C LEU A 832 -12.18 -25.64 -16.81
N ILE A 833 -11.69 -24.82 -15.88
CA ILE A 833 -12.53 -24.12 -14.91
C ILE A 833 -13.50 -23.11 -15.56
N LYS A 834 -13.19 -22.59 -16.75
CA LYS A 834 -13.98 -21.54 -17.41
C LYS A 834 -15.33 -22.02 -17.94
N THR A 835 -15.51 -23.33 -18.15
CA THR A 835 -16.72 -23.90 -18.77
C THR A 835 -17.36 -24.96 -17.89
N GLU A 836 -18.67 -25.14 -17.97
CA GLU A 836 -19.38 -26.17 -17.18
C GLU A 836 -18.94 -27.60 -17.53
N ILE A 837 -18.66 -27.87 -18.80
CA ILE A 837 -18.17 -29.19 -19.25
C ILE A 837 -16.78 -29.46 -18.68
N GLY A 838 -15.88 -28.47 -18.71
CA GLY A 838 -14.56 -28.60 -18.10
C GLY A 838 -14.61 -28.78 -16.58
N GLN A 839 -15.51 -28.06 -15.90
CA GLN A 839 -15.78 -28.25 -14.46
C GLN A 839 -16.27 -29.69 -14.16
N SER A 840 -17.14 -30.26 -15.00
CA SER A 840 -17.58 -31.66 -14.86
C SER A 840 -16.42 -32.66 -14.96
N ILE A 841 -15.51 -32.44 -15.92
CA ILE A 841 -14.30 -33.27 -16.09
C ILE A 841 -13.40 -33.18 -14.85
N ILE A 842 -13.16 -31.97 -14.34
CA ILE A 842 -12.39 -31.78 -13.11
C ILE A 842 -13.04 -32.57 -11.97
N TYR A 843 -14.34 -32.36 -11.75
CA TYR A 843 -15.05 -32.96 -10.64
C TYR A 843 -15.03 -34.50 -10.65
N LYS A 844 -15.13 -35.08 -11.86
CA LYS A 844 -15.19 -36.53 -12.07
C LYS A 844 -13.81 -37.18 -12.03
N TYR A 845 -12.78 -36.56 -12.59
CA TYR A 845 -11.50 -37.23 -12.87
C TYR A 845 -10.28 -36.61 -12.17
N PHE A 846 -10.21 -35.28 -12.02
CA PHE A 846 -8.99 -34.59 -11.54
C PHE A 846 -9.06 -34.12 -10.08
N LEU A 847 -10.04 -34.58 -9.31
CA LEU A 847 -10.14 -34.35 -7.86
C LEU A 847 -9.72 -35.58 -7.04
N SER A 848 -8.73 -36.33 -7.50
CA SER A 848 -8.08 -37.39 -6.72
C SER A 848 -7.35 -36.80 -5.49
N GLU A 849 -7.06 -37.63 -4.49
CA GLU A 849 -6.40 -37.13 -3.27
C GLU A 849 -4.96 -36.66 -3.52
N SER A 850 -4.22 -37.35 -4.40
CA SER A 850 -2.86 -36.97 -4.79
C SER A 850 -2.82 -35.58 -5.44
N ILE A 851 -3.63 -35.36 -6.47
CA ILE A 851 -3.64 -34.10 -7.23
C ILE A 851 -4.03 -32.92 -6.33
N VAL A 852 -5.04 -33.09 -5.47
CA VAL A 852 -5.55 -31.99 -4.64
C VAL A 852 -4.59 -31.63 -3.49
N LYS A 853 -3.84 -32.60 -2.95
CA LYS A 853 -2.82 -32.33 -1.91
C LYS A 853 -1.65 -31.52 -2.45
N ASP A 854 -1.29 -31.71 -3.71
CA ASP A 854 -0.20 -30.98 -4.37
C ASP A 854 -0.59 -29.56 -4.81
N LEU A 855 -1.89 -29.25 -4.85
CA LEU A 855 -2.35 -27.89 -5.13
C LEU A 855 -1.89 -26.92 -4.04
N GLN A 856 -1.38 -25.77 -4.47
CA GLN A 856 -0.96 -24.68 -3.61
C GLN A 856 -1.86 -23.46 -3.78
N HIS A 857 -1.74 -22.49 -2.88
CA HIS A 857 -2.56 -21.26 -2.91
C HIS A 857 -2.51 -20.53 -4.25
N HIS A 858 -1.33 -20.49 -4.89
CA HIS A 858 -1.15 -19.77 -6.15
C HIS A 858 -1.95 -20.37 -7.32
N ASN A 859 -2.26 -21.68 -7.27
CA ASN A 859 -3.07 -22.35 -8.29
C ASN A 859 -4.52 -21.83 -8.31
N LEU A 860 -5.10 -21.55 -7.14
CA LEU A 860 -6.49 -21.09 -7.04
C LEU A 860 -6.62 -19.57 -7.00
N TYR A 861 -5.62 -18.88 -6.45
CA TYR A 861 -5.77 -17.51 -5.96
C TYR A 861 -4.90 -16.47 -6.67
N ASN A 862 -3.88 -16.86 -7.44
CA ASN A 862 -3.09 -15.90 -8.21
C ASN A 862 -3.79 -15.54 -9.54
N GLY A 863 -3.98 -14.24 -9.76
CA GLY A 863 -4.45 -13.59 -11.00
C GLY A 863 -3.99 -12.13 -11.03
N THR A 864 -3.99 -11.49 -12.20
CA THR A 864 -3.63 -10.08 -12.36
C THR A 864 -4.64 -9.15 -11.70
N GLU A 865 -4.22 -7.95 -11.28
CA GLU A 865 -5.15 -6.90 -10.84
C GLU A 865 -6.20 -6.64 -11.93
N PHE A 866 -7.45 -6.46 -11.49
CA PHE A 866 -8.64 -6.41 -12.32
C PHE A 866 -8.69 -5.11 -13.15
N ILE A 867 -7.95 -5.08 -14.26
CA ILE A 867 -8.16 -4.15 -15.38
C ILE A 867 -9.15 -4.84 -16.34
N GLU A 868 -10.02 -4.09 -17.02
CA GLU A 868 -10.88 -4.66 -18.07
C GLU A 868 -10.03 -5.45 -19.09
N GLY A 869 -10.20 -6.78 -19.11
CA GLY A 869 -9.38 -7.70 -19.91
C GLY A 869 -8.41 -8.60 -19.14
N ALA A 870 -8.28 -8.45 -17.82
CA ALA A 870 -7.42 -9.27 -16.94
C ALA A 870 -7.93 -10.71 -16.72
N LEU A 871 -6.99 -11.67 -16.59
CA LEU A 871 -7.29 -13.06 -16.23
C LEU A 871 -7.76 -13.15 -14.75
N PHE A 872 -9.03 -13.48 -14.55
CA PHE A 872 -9.61 -13.73 -13.24
C PHE A 872 -8.92 -14.95 -12.56
N PRO A 873 -8.64 -14.91 -11.25
CA PRO A 873 -8.16 -16.08 -10.52
C PRO A 873 -9.12 -17.27 -10.68
N PRO A 874 -8.64 -18.53 -10.74
CA PRO A 874 -9.50 -19.70 -10.95
C PRO A 874 -10.65 -19.83 -9.95
N ALA A 875 -10.42 -19.51 -8.67
CA ALA A 875 -11.47 -19.50 -7.65
C ALA A 875 -12.63 -18.55 -8.01
N SER A 876 -12.36 -17.43 -8.68
CA SER A 876 -13.38 -16.44 -9.10
C SER A 876 -14.31 -16.96 -10.19
N HIS A 877 -13.86 -17.92 -11.00
CA HIS A 877 -14.70 -18.61 -11.97
C HIS A 877 -15.54 -19.71 -11.31
N LEU A 878 -14.94 -20.45 -10.37
CA LEU A 878 -15.61 -21.53 -9.65
C LEU A 878 -16.79 -21.05 -8.79
N ILE A 879 -16.71 -19.86 -8.17
CA ILE A 879 -17.82 -19.34 -7.36
C ILE A 879 -19.05 -18.90 -8.17
N GLN A 880 -18.97 -18.85 -9.50
CA GLN A 880 -20.06 -18.37 -10.36
C GLN A 880 -21.12 -19.44 -10.63
N THR A 881 -20.79 -20.72 -10.45
CA THR A 881 -21.67 -21.85 -10.76
C THR A 881 -21.78 -22.80 -9.58
N THR A 882 -22.91 -23.50 -9.46
CA THR A 882 -23.10 -24.53 -8.41
C THR A 882 -22.11 -25.68 -8.56
N SER A 883 -21.78 -26.07 -9.80
CA SER A 883 -20.76 -27.09 -10.10
C SER A 883 -19.37 -26.65 -9.63
N GLY A 884 -19.01 -25.38 -9.85
CA GLY A 884 -17.73 -24.84 -9.38
C GLY A 884 -17.65 -24.75 -7.85
N LEU A 885 -18.75 -24.42 -7.17
CA LEU A 885 -18.82 -24.46 -5.70
C LEU A 885 -18.63 -25.87 -5.13
N LYS A 886 -19.19 -26.90 -5.78
CA LYS A 886 -18.95 -28.31 -5.41
C LYS A 886 -17.49 -28.72 -5.58
N ILE A 887 -16.83 -28.22 -6.64
CA ILE A 887 -15.39 -28.43 -6.86
C ILE A 887 -14.59 -27.77 -5.75
N LEU A 888 -14.87 -26.50 -5.43
CA LEU A 888 -14.20 -25.78 -4.34
C LEU A 888 -14.37 -26.46 -2.98
N ASP A 889 -15.59 -26.89 -2.64
CA ASP A 889 -15.84 -27.60 -1.37
C ASP A 889 -15.04 -28.89 -1.29
N LYS A 890 -15.03 -29.69 -2.38
CA LYS A 890 -14.27 -30.94 -2.44
C LYS A 890 -12.75 -30.71 -2.40
N ILE A 891 -12.26 -29.62 -3.00
CA ILE A 891 -10.86 -29.21 -2.90
C ILE A 891 -10.53 -28.85 -1.44
N TYR A 892 -11.32 -28.00 -0.79
CA TYR A 892 -11.09 -27.60 0.59
C TYR A 892 -11.26 -28.75 1.59
N GLN A 893 -12.14 -29.70 1.31
CA GLN A 893 -12.30 -30.90 2.12
C GLN A 893 -11.02 -31.75 2.10
N LYS A 894 -10.40 -31.93 0.92
CA LYS A 894 -9.20 -32.76 0.74
C LYS A 894 -7.90 -32.04 1.05
N ASN A 895 -7.86 -30.71 0.89
CA ASN A 895 -6.74 -29.84 1.22
C ASN A 895 -7.23 -28.61 2.00
N PRO A 896 -7.51 -28.75 3.31
CA PRO A 896 -8.03 -27.66 4.14
C PRO A 896 -7.10 -26.45 4.24
N LEU A 897 -5.79 -26.64 4.02
CA LEU A 897 -4.80 -25.56 4.05
C LEU A 897 -5.11 -24.49 3.00
N LEU A 898 -5.71 -24.86 1.87
CA LEU A 898 -6.10 -23.90 0.83
C LEU A 898 -7.21 -22.94 1.31
N ALA A 899 -8.12 -23.43 2.16
CA ALA A 899 -9.19 -22.62 2.74
C ALA A 899 -8.74 -21.82 3.97
N ASP A 900 -7.73 -22.30 4.70
CA ASP A 900 -7.30 -21.76 6.00
C ASP A 900 -6.15 -20.76 5.88
N ARG A 901 -6.37 -19.52 6.35
CA ARG A 901 -5.33 -18.47 6.41
C ARG A 901 -4.56 -18.47 7.74
N SER A 902 -4.88 -19.35 8.69
CA SER A 902 -4.38 -19.31 10.07
C SER A 902 -2.93 -19.77 10.28
N LYS A 903 -2.26 -20.31 9.25
CA LYS A 903 -0.90 -20.86 9.35
C LYS A 903 0.01 -20.39 8.20
N ASN A 904 1.03 -19.60 8.53
CA ASN A 904 2.38 -19.64 7.95
C ASN A 904 2.58 -19.53 6.42
N ASN A 905 1.64 -19.00 5.66
CA ASN A 905 1.91 -18.66 4.25
C ASN A 905 2.46 -17.24 4.20
N GLY A 906 3.74 -17.11 3.80
CA GLY A 906 4.49 -15.85 3.79
C GLY A 906 3.85 -14.72 2.97
N PRO A 907 4.57 -13.60 2.75
CA PRO A 907 4.05 -12.38 2.11
C PRO A 907 3.59 -12.55 0.65
N GLN A 908 3.50 -13.77 0.11
CA GLN A 908 3.12 -14.07 -1.27
C GLN A 908 1.76 -14.80 -1.41
N GLY A 909 1.01 -15.06 -0.32
CA GLY A 909 -0.35 -15.63 -0.37
C GLY A 909 -1.46 -14.62 -0.71
N LEU A 910 -1.15 -13.60 -1.52
CA LEU A 910 -1.59 -12.22 -1.28
C LEU A 910 -2.90 -11.74 -1.94
N TYR A 911 -3.68 -12.55 -2.66
CA TYR A 911 -4.68 -11.92 -3.54
C TYR A 911 -6.14 -12.35 -3.37
N TYR A 912 -6.50 -13.62 -3.14
CA TYR A 912 -7.94 -13.96 -3.19
C TYR A 912 -8.79 -13.48 -2.02
N PHE A 913 -8.39 -13.69 -0.76
CA PHE A 913 -9.20 -13.23 0.38
C PHE A 913 -9.29 -11.69 0.44
N ASP A 914 -8.21 -11.00 0.06
CA ASP A 914 -8.20 -9.54 -0.03
C ASP A 914 -9.01 -9.05 -1.25
N ASN A 915 -9.12 -9.84 -2.33
CA ASN A 915 -10.00 -9.61 -3.48
C ASN A 915 -11.45 -10.05 -3.25
N LEU A 916 -11.73 -10.93 -2.28
CA LEU A 916 -13.06 -11.46 -1.97
C LEU A 916 -14.03 -10.31 -1.71
N PHE A 917 -13.53 -9.24 -1.08
CA PHE A 917 -14.28 -8.06 -0.70
C PHE A 917 -14.10 -6.87 -1.65
N LYS A 918 -13.24 -6.95 -2.66
CA LYS A 918 -13.11 -5.85 -3.63
C LYS A 918 -14.37 -5.78 -4.47
N ILE A 919 -14.91 -4.57 -4.57
CA ILE A 919 -16.06 -4.24 -5.40
C ILE A 919 -15.57 -4.14 -6.86
N ILE A 920 -16.12 -4.95 -7.76
CA ILE A 920 -15.66 -5.03 -9.16
C ILE A 920 -16.82 -4.62 -10.10
N PRO A 921 -16.57 -3.81 -11.14
CA PRO A 921 -17.50 -3.62 -12.23
C PRO A 921 -17.49 -4.87 -13.13
N LYS A 922 -18.61 -5.58 -13.27
CA LYS A 922 -18.72 -6.75 -14.17
C LYS A 922 -19.89 -6.56 -15.12
N ALA A 923 -19.66 -6.65 -16.43
CA ALA A 923 -20.65 -6.86 -17.49
C ALA A 923 -22.03 -6.22 -17.19
N ASN A 924 -22.07 -4.89 -17.10
CA ASN A 924 -23.26 -4.04 -16.84
C ASN A 924 -23.77 -3.93 -15.38
N ILE A 925 -23.12 -4.54 -14.39
CA ILE A 925 -23.44 -4.32 -12.97
C ILE A 925 -22.23 -3.68 -12.29
N LYS A 926 -22.36 -2.38 -11.99
CA LYS A 926 -21.44 -1.69 -11.09
C LYS A 926 -21.74 -2.18 -9.67
N ASN A 927 -20.70 -2.67 -8.99
CA ASN A 927 -20.67 -2.98 -7.56
C ASN A 927 -20.89 -4.44 -7.10
N ILE A 928 -20.37 -5.45 -7.81
CA ILE A 928 -20.41 -6.85 -7.31
C ILE A 928 -19.03 -7.29 -6.83
N SER A 929 -18.96 -7.82 -5.61
CA SER A 929 -17.76 -8.49 -5.10
C SER A 929 -17.87 -10.03 -5.25
N PRO A 930 -16.73 -10.76 -5.27
CA PRO A 930 -16.74 -12.21 -5.16
C PRO A 930 -17.48 -12.72 -3.90
N PHE A 931 -17.39 -11.99 -2.79
CA PHE A 931 -18.14 -12.27 -1.56
C PHE A 931 -19.65 -12.17 -1.77
N PHE A 932 -20.12 -11.12 -2.46
CA PHE A 932 -21.54 -10.97 -2.82
C PHE A 932 -22.01 -12.17 -3.68
N THR A 933 -21.17 -12.61 -4.61
CA THR A 933 -21.47 -13.76 -5.50
C THR A 933 -21.64 -15.05 -4.69
N LEU A 934 -20.79 -15.27 -3.68
CA LEU A 934 -20.94 -16.40 -2.75
C LEU A 934 -22.22 -16.28 -1.91
N CYS A 935 -22.55 -15.07 -1.42
CA CYS A 935 -23.75 -14.86 -0.62
C CYS A 935 -25.04 -15.10 -1.42
N LEU A 936 -25.03 -14.85 -2.73
CA LEU A 936 -26.18 -15.06 -3.60
C LEU A 936 -26.62 -16.53 -3.66
N ASN A 937 -25.66 -17.47 -3.61
CA ASN A 937 -25.92 -18.91 -3.72
C ASN A 937 -25.99 -19.58 -2.34
N PRO A 938 -27.04 -20.38 -2.01
CA PRO A 938 -27.11 -21.13 -0.76
C PRO A 938 -25.87 -21.99 -0.47
N MET A 939 -25.32 -22.66 -1.49
CA MET A 939 -24.12 -23.48 -1.32
C MET A 939 -22.87 -22.63 -1.08
N GLY A 940 -22.86 -21.38 -1.58
CA GLY A 940 -21.80 -20.42 -1.29
C GLY A 940 -21.82 -19.95 0.17
N ARG A 941 -23.02 -19.73 0.75
CA ARG A 941 -23.18 -19.44 2.18
C ARG A 941 -22.72 -20.61 3.05
N ILE A 942 -23.10 -21.84 2.70
CA ILE A 942 -22.64 -23.04 3.40
C ILE A 942 -21.11 -23.17 3.31
N LEU A 943 -20.52 -22.97 2.13
CA LEU A 943 -19.07 -23.01 1.93
C LEU A 943 -18.36 -21.97 2.81
N ILE A 944 -18.89 -20.74 2.88
CA ILE A 944 -18.35 -19.70 3.76
C ILE A 944 -18.41 -20.17 5.21
N GLN A 945 -19.59 -20.58 5.68
CA GLN A 945 -19.82 -20.96 7.07
C GLN A 945 -18.93 -22.14 7.49
N THR A 946 -18.78 -23.15 6.64
CA THR A 946 -18.11 -24.42 7.00
C THR A 946 -16.61 -24.41 6.75
N ARG A 947 -16.14 -23.69 5.72
CA ARG A 947 -14.72 -23.74 5.29
C ARG A 947 -13.99 -22.41 5.43
N LEU A 948 -14.66 -21.28 5.19
CA LEU A 948 -13.99 -19.98 5.13
C LEU A 948 -14.17 -19.13 6.39
N LEU A 949 -15.05 -19.52 7.32
CA LEU A 949 -15.42 -18.71 8.48
C LEU A 949 -14.23 -18.38 9.38
N ASN A 950 -13.33 -19.33 9.62
CA ASN A 950 -12.10 -19.12 10.38
C ASN A 950 -11.14 -18.16 9.66
N SER A 951 -11.04 -18.27 8.33
CA SER A 951 -10.24 -17.35 7.52
C SER A 951 -10.83 -15.95 7.48
N LEU A 952 -12.15 -15.82 7.45
CA LEU A 952 -12.85 -14.54 7.60
C LEU A 952 -12.58 -13.92 8.97
N LYS A 953 -12.66 -14.70 10.04
CA LYS A 953 -12.33 -14.27 11.40
C LYS A 953 -10.88 -13.82 11.52
N HIS A 954 -9.94 -14.60 11.01
CA HIS A 954 -8.51 -14.25 11.01
C HIS A 954 -8.24 -12.97 10.21
N MET A 955 -8.86 -12.83 9.04
CA MET A 955 -8.72 -11.64 8.21
C MET A 955 -9.33 -10.39 8.88
N ALA A 956 -10.43 -10.55 9.61
CA ALA A 956 -11.03 -9.50 10.42
C ALA A 956 -10.05 -8.92 11.45
N VAL A 957 -9.37 -9.81 12.15
CA VAL A 957 -8.41 -9.45 13.20
C VAL A 957 -7.11 -8.90 12.60
N SER A 958 -6.64 -9.46 11.48
CA SER A 958 -5.32 -9.14 10.91
C SER A 958 -5.28 -7.93 9.98
N ASN A 959 -6.38 -7.56 9.30
CA ASN A 959 -6.41 -6.47 8.31
C ASN A 959 -7.74 -5.68 8.28
N PRO A 960 -8.18 -5.07 9.40
CA PRO A 960 -9.46 -4.36 9.45
C PRO A 960 -9.55 -3.12 8.52
N PHE A 961 -8.42 -2.49 8.18
CA PHE A 961 -8.38 -1.25 7.38
C PHE A 961 -8.19 -1.44 5.86
N LYS A 962 -7.70 -2.60 5.40
CA LYS A 962 -7.40 -2.85 3.97
C LYS A 962 -8.64 -3.18 3.14
N ILE A 963 -9.74 -3.55 3.79
CA ILE A 963 -10.97 -3.95 3.14
C ILE A 963 -12.01 -2.91 3.51
N LYS A 964 -12.59 -2.24 2.50
CA LYS A 964 -13.74 -1.34 2.70
C LYS A 964 -15.00 -2.16 3.04
N PHE A 965 -15.00 -2.78 4.22
CA PHE A 965 -16.03 -3.72 4.67
C PHE A 965 -17.42 -3.11 4.61
N ILE A 966 -17.61 -1.89 5.09
CA ILE A 966 -18.91 -1.23 5.07
C ILE A 966 -19.43 -1.14 3.63
N ASP A 967 -18.63 -0.59 2.71
CA ASP A 967 -19.01 -0.44 1.30
C ASP A 967 -19.40 -1.78 0.66
N THR A 968 -18.64 -2.87 0.87
CA THR A 968 -18.94 -4.16 0.23
C THR A 968 -20.22 -4.81 0.74
N PHE A 969 -20.56 -4.59 2.01
CA PHE A 969 -21.73 -5.20 2.64
C PHE A 969 -22.99 -4.36 2.52
N THR A 970 -22.86 -3.03 2.49
CA THR A 970 -23.99 -2.09 2.39
C THR A 970 -24.20 -1.52 0.99
N SER A 971 -23.24 -1.66 0.05
CA SER A 971 -23.40 -1.21 -1.32
C SER A 971 -24.61 -1.89 -1.95
N LEU A 972 -25.55 -1.06 -2.37
CA LEU A 972 -26.75 -1.49 -3.07
C LEU A 972 -26.46 -1.65 -4.55
N ILE A 973 -26.99 -2.72 -5.14
CA ILE A 973 -27.01 -2.87 -6.58
C ILE A 973 -28.03 -1.88 -7.18
N ARG A 974 -27.60 -1.16 -8.21
CA ARG A 974 -28.40 -0.12 -8.88
C ARG A 974 -29.71 -0.68 -9.44
N LYS A 975 -30.74 0.17 -9.49
CA LYS A 975 -32.09 -0.15 -9.98
C LYS A 975 -32.18 -0.64 -11.43
N GLU A 976 -31.14 -0.43 -12.22
CA GLU A 976 -31.04 -0.86 -13.63
C GLU A 976 -31.12 -2.39 -13.78
N ASN A 977 -30.77 -3.16 -12.75
CA ASN A 977 -30.90 -4.61 -12.74
C ASN A 977 -32.21 -5.06 -12.09
N LYS A 978 -33.21 -5.46 -12.89
CA LYS A 978 -34.57 -5.82 -12.42
C LYS A 978 -34.63 -6.91 -11.34
N ASN A 979 -33.62 -7.78 -11.23
CA ASN A 979 -33.64 -8.95 -10.34
C ASN A 979 -32.86 -8.75 -9.01
N LEU A 980 -31.91 -7.80 -9.00
CA LEU A 980 -31.01 -7.56 -7.88
C LEU A 980 -31.06 -6.09 -7.40
N ALA A 981 -31.97 -5.28 -7.92
CA ALA A 981 -32.11 -3.89 -7.53
C ALA A 981 -32.32 -3.72 -6.02
N ASN A 982 -31.62 -2.76 -5.43
CA ASN A 982 -31.67 -2.43 -4.00
C ASN A 982 -31.32 -3.60 -3.06
N THR A 983 -30.59 -4.63 -3.52
CA THR A 983 -30.04 -5.66 -2.64
C THR A 983 -28.58 -5.41 -2.32
N SER A 984 -28.15 -5.96 -1.18
CA SER A 984 -26.77 -5.94 -0.67
C SER A 984 -26.42 -7.32 -0.08
N CYS A 985 -25.18 -7.54 0.36
CA CYS A 985 -24.80 -8.80 1.02
C CYS A 985 -25.69 -9.12 2.22
N ILE A 986 -26.07 -8.08 2.99
CA ILE A 986 -26.93 -8.23 4.19
C ILE A 986 -28.26 -8.90 3.84
N HIS A 987 -28.88 -8.51 2.72
CA HIS A 987 -30.15 -9.10 2.28
C HIS A 987 -30.06 -10.60 2.07
N HIS A 988 -28.91 -11.09 1.58
CA HIS A 988 -28.71 -12.50 1.28
C HIS A 988 -28.25 -13.30 2.49
N LEU A 989 -27.53 -12.67 3.42
CA LEU A 989 -27.09 -13.32 4.66
C LEU A 989 -28.21 -13.46 5.69
N CYS A 990 -29.25 -12.63 5.67
CA CYS A 990 -30.38 -12.79 6.60
C CYS A 990 -31.27 -14.01 6.28
N ILE A 991 -31.20 -14.56 5.07
CA ILE A 991 -32.16 -15.53 4.52
C ILE A 991 -32.21 -16.85 5.29
N ASP A 992 -31.05 -17.42 5.61
CA ASP A 992 -30.92 -18.75 6.21
C ASP A 992 -29.95 -18.77 7.38
N GLU A 993 -29.98 -19.85 8.15
CA GLU A 993 -29.15 -20.02 9.35
C GLU A 993 -27.65 -19.92 9.04
N ALA A 994 -27.21 -20.42 7.87
CA ALA A 994 -25.83 -20.32 7.43
C ALA A 994 -25.40 -18.85 7.25
N GLY A 995 -26.22 -18.05 6.58
CA GLY A 995 -26.01 -16.61 6.43
C GLY A 995 -26.05 -15.87 7.77
N GLN A 996 -26.97 -16.23 8.66
CA GLN A 996 -27.10 -15.59 9.98
C GLN A 996 -25.89 -15.88 10.89
N LYS A 997 -25.32 -17.09 10.83
CA LYS A 997 -24.05 -17.43 11.51
C LYS A 997 -22.85 -16.69 10.93
N ILE A 998 -22.85 -16.42 9.62
CA ILE A 998 -21.84 -15.55 9.01
C ILE A 998 -22.00 -14.13 9.55
N LEU A 999 -23.23 -13.58 9.60
CA LEU A 999 -23.51 -12.25 10.16
C LEU A 999 -23.07 -12.11 11.62
N SER A 1000 -23.28 -13.14 12.45
CA SER A 1000 -22.87 -13.11 13.86
C SER A 1000 -21.34 -12.98 13.99
N VAL A 1001 -20.58 -13.80 13.26
CA VAL A 1001 -19.11 -13.73 13.26
C VAL A 1001 -18.63 -12.41 12.68
N LEU A 1002 -19.26 -11.94 11.61
CA LEU A 1002 -18.88 -10.65 11.03
C LEU A 1002 -19.10 -9.52 12.04
N ARG A 1003 -20.20 -9.52 12.77
CA ARG A 1003 -20.46 -8.46 13.74
C ARG A 1003 -19.54 -8.48 14.95
N GLU A 1004 -19.18 -9.66 15.45
CA GLU A 1004 -18.25 -9.78 16.57
C GLU A 1004 -16.83 -9.29 16.24
N ASN A 1005 -16.42 -9.44 14.97
CA ASN A 1005 -15.03 -9.22 14.55
C ASN A 1005 -14.84 -7.97 13.67
N PHE A 1006 -15.92 -7.34 13.20
CA PHE A 1006 -15.89 -6.09 12.44
C PHE A 1006 -16.76 -5.02 13.12
N PRO A 1007 -16.28 -3.78 13.27
CA PRO A 1007 -17.14 -2.64 13.58
C PRO A 1007 -17.97 -2.34 12.33
N LEU A 1008 -19.00 -3.15 12.09
CA LEU A 1008 -20.00 -2.87 11.08
C LEU A 1008 -20.84 -1.71 11.61
N ASP A 1009 -20.51 -0.49 11.20
CA ASP A 1009 -21.47 0.61 11.14
C ASP A 1009 -22.50 0.21 10.07
N ILE A 1010 -23.37 -0.73 10.40
CA ILE A 1010 -24.47 -1.12 9.54
C ILE A 1010 -25.27 0.15 9.33
N ASN A 1011 -25.23 0.69 8.12
CA ASN A 1011 -26.08 1.82 7.76
C ASN A 1011 -27.51 1.42 8.10
N LEU A 1012 -28.09 2.07 9.12
CA LEU A 1012 -29.39 1.74 9.71
C LEU A 1012 -30.48 1.64 8.64
N LYS A 1013 -30.31 2.40 7.55
CA LYS A 1013 -31.22 2.41 6.40
C LYS A 1013 -31.21 1.08 5.62
N THR A 1014 -30.08 0.38 5.51
CA THR A 1014 -29.97 -0.85 4.72
C THR A 1014 -30.81 -2.01 5.28
N LEU A 1015 -30.95 -2.10 6.61
CA LEU A 1015 -31.81 -3.12 7.26
C LEU A 1015 -33.30 -2.89 7.03
N LEU A 1016 -33.69 -1.68 6.63
CA LEU A 1016 -35.07 -1.24 6.40
C LEU A 1016 -35.40 -1.10 4.90
N LEU A 1017 -34.43 -1.32 4.01
CA LEU A 1017 -34.68 -1.29 2.57
C LEU A 1017 -35.39 -2.56 2.13
N LYS A 1018 -36.53 -2.40 1.46
CA LYS A 1018 -37.25 -3.52 0.84
C LYS A 1018 -36.54 -3.95 -0.43
N ARG A 1019 -36.37 -5.26 -0.59
CA ARG A 1019 -35.85 -5.85 -1.82
C ARG A 1019 -36.74 -5.49 -3.02
N SER A 1020 -36.13 -4.95 -4.07
CA SER A 1020 -36.82 -4.60 -5.32
C SER A 1020 -36.57 -5.71 -6.35
N GLY A 1021 -37.61 -6.46 -6.72
CA GLY A 1021 -37.49 -7.52 -7.73
C GLY A 1021 -38.54 -8.63 -7.57
N PRO A 1022 -38.63 -9.56 -8.54
CA PRO A 1022 -39.50 -10.73 -8.45
C PRO A 1022 -39.17 -11.59 -7.22
N ASP A 1023 -40.16 -12.35 -6.75
CA ASP A 1023 -40.11 -13.12 -5.50
C ASP A 1023 -39.10 -14.28 -5.54
N VAL A 1024 -37.81 -13.97 -5.39
CA VAL A 1024 -36.76 -14.99 -5.30
C VAL A 1024 -36.80 -15.59 -3.90
N ALA A 1025 -37.31 -16.81 -3.80
CA ALA A 1025 -37.40 -17.64 -2.58
C ALA A 1025 -38.43 -17.18 -1.51
N GLY A 1026 -39.49 -16.47 -1.88
CA GLY A 1026 -40.57 -16.10 -0.95
C GLY A 1026 -40.27 -14.88 -0.05
N ILE A 1027 -39.32 -14.03 -0.46
CA ILE A 1027 -38.74 -12.93 0.33
C ILE A 1027 -38.92 -11.58 -0.39
N GLY A 1028 -39.59 -11.55 -1.55
CA GLY A 1028 -39.92 -10.30 -2.25
C GLY A 1028 -40.62 -9.29 -1.35
N ALA A 1029 -40.30 -7.99 -1.54
CA ALA A 1029 -40.87 -6.87 -0.78
C ALA A 1029 -40.66 -6.89 0.75
N THR A 1030 -39.76 -7.73 1.27
CA THR A 1030 -39.39 -7.74 2.70
C THR A 1030 -38.06 -7.03 2.96
N THR A 1031 -37.88 -6.55 4.19
CA THR A 1031 -36.62 -5.95 4.67
C THR A 1031 -35.74 -7.01 5.34
N PRO A 1032 -34.40 -6.83 5.36
CA PRO A 1032 -33.51 -7.70 6.14
C PRO A 1032 -33.92 -7.87 7.61
N LEU A 1033 -34.46 -6.81 8.22
CA LEU A 1033 -34.96 -6.83 9.59
C LEU A 1033 -36.17 -7.78 9.75
N GLN A 1034 -37.14 -7.71 8.83
CA GLN A 1034 -38.30 -8.62 8.84
C GLN A 1034 -37.88 -10.08 8.70
N ILE A 1035 -36.87 -10.37 7.87
CA ILE A 1035 -36.36 -11.72 7.65
C ILE A 1035 -35.71 -12.27 8.92
N LEU A 1036 -34.85 -11.49 9.58
CA LEU A 1036 -34.19 -11.91 10.83
C LEU A 1036 -35.20 -12.23 11.92
N CYS A 1037 -36.28 -11.43 12.03
CA CYS A 1037 -37.32 -11.67 13.03
C CYS A 1037 -38.14 -12.94 12.77
N ARG A 1038 -38.06 -13.61 11.61
CA ARG A 1038 -38.82 -14.85 11.34
C ARG A 1038 -38.37 -16.03 12.21
N THR A 1039 -37.13 -16.01 12.68
CA THR A 1039 -36.50 -17.13 13.39
C THR A 1039 -36.04 -16.69 14.78
N GLU A 1040 -36.10 -17.59 15.76
CA GLU A 1040 -35.62 -17.31 17.12
C GLU A 1040 -34.13 -16.95 17.14
N PHE A 1041 -33.31 -17.64 16.33
CA PHE A 1041 -31.88 -17.33 16.19
C PHE A 1041 -31.64 -15.92 15.65
N GLY A 1042 -32.39 -15.48 14.63
CA GLY A 1042 -32.30 -14.13 14.10
C GLY A 1042 -32.75 -13.05 15.10
N ILE A 1043 -33.77 -13.31 15.93
CA ILE A 1043 -34.16 -12.39 17.02
C ILE A 1043 -33.07 -12.31 18.10
N SER A 1044 -32.51 -13.46 18.51
CA SER A 1044 -31.39 -13.50 19.47
C SER A 1044 -30.17 -12.76 18.94
N LEU A 1045 -29.87 -12.93 17.64
CA LEU A 1045 -28.82 -12.17 16.97
C LEU A 1045 -29.09 -10.67 17.08
N LEU A 1046 -30.28 -10.19 16.70
CA LEU A 1046 -30.67 -8.77 16.81
C LEU A 1046 -30.61 -8.24 18.24
N TYR A 1047 -30.98 -9.05 19.25
CA TYR A 1047 -30.95 -8.64 20.65
C TYR A 1047 -29.54 -8.34 21.14
N ASN A 1048 -28.55 -9.05 20.62
CA ASN A 1048 -27.14 -8.77 20.89
C ASN A 1048 -26.64 -7.53 20.15
N TRP A 1049 -27.50 -6.86 19.36
CA TRP A 1049 -27.13 -5.66 18.61
C TRP A 1049 -27.36 -4.37 19.40
N ASP A 1050 -26.28 -3.75 19.89
CA ASP A 1050 -26.37 -2.54 20.72
C ASP A 1050 -27.11 -1.40 20.02
N PHE A 1051 -26.85 -1.17 18.73
CA PHE A 1051 -27.51 -0.11 17.97
C PHE A 1051 -29.02 -0.37 17.76
N ILE A 1052 -29.47 -1.63 17.78
CA ILE A 1052 -30.90 -1.96 17.70
C ILE A 1052 -31.65 -1.40 18.93
N LYS A 1053 -30.96 -1.25 20.06
CA LYS A 1053 -31.53 -0.69 21.30
C LYS A 1053 -31.40 0.83 21.39
N SER A 1054 -30.92 1.51 20.34
CA SER A 1054 -30.76 2.96 20.31
C SER A 1054 -32.06 3.69 19.97
N GLU A 1055 -32.22 4.90 20.51
CA GLU A 1055 -33.32 5.81 20.18
C GLU A 1055 -33.33 6.18 18.69
N GLU A 1056 -32.16 6.40 18.09
CA GLU A 1056 -32.02 6.73 16.68
C GLU A 1056 -32.63 5.65 15.79
N PHE A 1057 -32.35 4.37 16.06
CA PHE A 1057 -32.90 3.27 15.26
C PHE A 1057 -34.42 3.15 15.42
N ALA A 1058 -34.93 3.21 16.67
CA ALA A 1058 -36.36 3.12 16.95
C ALA A 1058 -37.18 4.22 16.22
N ARG A 1059 -36.62 5.43 16.09
CA ARG A 1059 -37.26 6.55 15.39
C ARG A 1059 -37.32 6.41 13.86
N ILE A 1060 -36.47 5.57 13.26
CA ILE A 1060 -36.44 5.37 11.79
C ILE A 1060 -37.51 4.35 11.35
N ILE A 1061 -37.97 3.49 12.26
CA ILE A 1061 -38.97 2.45 11.96
C ILE A 1061 -40.32 3.12 11.63
N THR A 1062 -40.90 2.74 10.49
CA THR A 1062 -42.21 3.25 10.07
C THR A 1062 -43.34 2.42 10.68
N GLU A 1063 -44.46 3.09 10.98
CA GLU A 1063 -45.67 2.44 11.51
C GLU A 1063 -46.13 1.29 10.59
N SER A 1064 -46.04 1.48 9.26
CA SER A 1064 -46.47 0.48 8.27
C SER A 1064 -45.55 -0.75 8.19
N ASP A 1065 -44.23 -0.58 8.30
CA ASP A 1065 -43.32 -1.73 8.25
C ASP A 1065 -43.35 -2.55 9.55
N PHE A 1066 -43.84 -1.93 10.62
CA PHE A 1066 -43.97 -2.51 11.95
C PHE A 1066 -45.25 -3.33 12.12
N SER A 1067 -46.41 -2.79 11.73
CA SER A 1067 -47.73 -3.42 11.92
C SER A 1067 -48.19 -4.29 10.74
N GLU A 1068 -47.69 -4.04 9.53
CA GLU A 1068 -48.12 -4.70 8.30
C GLU A 1068 -46.96 -5.38 7.57
N THR A 1069 -47.30 -6.26 6.62
CA THR A 1069 -46.36 -6.96 5.75
C THR A 1069 -46.93 -6.98 4.33
N GLN A 1070 -46.11 -6.65 3.34
CA GLN A 1070 -46.49 -6.72 1.92
C GLN A 1070 -46.34 -8.14 1.35
N ASN A 1071 -45.74 -9.05 2.11
CA ASN A 1071 -45.52 -10.43 1.70
C ASN A 1071 -46.39 -11.36 2.55
N ALA A 1072 -47.37 -12.02 1.93
CA ALA A 1072 -48.33 -12.90 2.60
C ALA A 1072 -47.68 -14.11 3.32
N SER A 1073 -46.43 -14.47 2.97
CA SER A 1073 -45.68 -15.55 3.60
C SER A 1073 -44.85 -15.11 4.83
N CYS A 1074 -44.81 -13.81 5.13
CA CYS A 1074 -44.04 -13.24 6.24
C CYS A 1074 -44.99 -12.51 7.20
N ALA A 1075 -44.99 -12.88 8.48
CA ALA A 1075 -45.75 -12.15 9.50
C ALA A 1075 -45.19 -10.73 9.72
N PRO A 1076 -46.00 -9.77 10.18
CA PRO A 1076 -45.55 -8.44 10.59
C PRO A 1076 -44.42 -8.49 11.61
N LEU A 1077 -43.64 -7.41 11.67
CA LEU A 1077 -42.50 -7.33 12.57
C LEU A 1077 -42.91 -7.38 14.04
N PHE A 1078 -44.02 -6.70 14.39
CA PHE A 1078 -44.62 -6.78 15.72
C PHE A 1078 -44.93 -8.23 16.12
N ASP A 1079 -45.61 -8.98 15.26
CA ASP A 1079 -46.06 -10.35 15.54
C ASP A 1079 -44.89 -11.30 15.77
N ASN A 1080 -43.82 -11.14 14.99
CA ASN A 1080 -42.61 -11.94 15.12
C ASN A 1080 -41.85 -11.66 16.43
N LEU A 1081 -41.70 -10.38 16.82
CA LEU A 1081 -41.01 -10.00 18.06
C LEU A 1081 -41.77 -10.42 19.32
N CYS A 1082 -43.10 -10.54 19.28
CA CYS A 1082 -43.89 -10.99 20.43
C CYS A 1082 -43.60 -12.45 20.85
N ARG A 1083 -43.01 -13.26 19.96
CA ARG A 1083 -42.85 -14.71 20.16
C ARG A 1083 -41.79 -15.06 21.21
N THR A 1084 -40.69 -14.32 21.25
CA THR A 1084 -39.54 -14.63 22.12
C THR A 1084 -39.40 -13.61 23.25
N LYS A 1085 -38.66 -13.98 24.29
CA LYS A 1085 -38.38 -13.06 25.41
C LYS A 1085 -37.53 -11.88 24.93
N GLU A 1086 -36.48 -12.17 24.18
CA GLU A 1086 -35.55 -11.18 23.62
C GLU A 1086 -36.27 -10.23 22.65
N GLY A 1087 -37.22 -10.74 21.87
CA GLY A 1087 -38.02 -9.93 20.96
C GLY A 1087 -38.95 -8.97 21.71
N ARG A 1088 -39.54 -9.40 22.82
CA ARG A 1088 -40.36 -8.54 23.70
C ARG A 1088 -39.55 -7.41 24.34
N GLU A 1089 -38.30 -7.67 24.73
CA GLU A 1089 -37.42 -6.63 25.25
C GLU A 1089 -37.06 -5.57 24.19
N ILE A 1090 -36.74 -6.00 22.96
CA ILE A 1090 -36.53 -5.08 21.82
C ILE A 1090 -37.78 -4.23 21.60
N LEU A 1091 -38.95 -4.89 21.60
CA LEU A 1091 -40.25 -4.26 21.38
C LEU A 1091 -40.54 -3.18 22.44
N TYR A 1092 -40.27 -3.46 23.72
CA TYR A 1092 -40.43 -2.50 24.81
C TYR A 1092 -39.58 -1.24 24.59
N ILE A 1093 -38.30 -1.41 24.26
CA ILE A 1093 -37.36 -0.31 24.02
C ILE A 1093 -37.80 0.56 22.83
N TRP A 1094 -38.24 -0.08 21.73
CA TRP A 1094 -38.67 0.66 20.55
C TRP A 1094 -39.94 1.47 20.77
N ILE A 1095 -40.89 0.93 21.52
CA ILE A 1095 -42.13 1.63 21.87
C ILE A 1095 -41.84 2.80 22.83
N GLU A 1096 -40.92 2.62 23.77
CA GLU A 1096 -40.50 3.68 24.70
C GLU A 1096 -39.89 4.88 23.96
N PHE A 1097 -38.98 4.63 23.01
CA PHE A 1097 -38.32 5.69 22.23
C PHE A 1097 -39.17 6.25 21.08
N ASN A 1098 -40.09 5.46 20.53
CA ASN A 1098 -40.98 5.88 19.45
C ASN A 1098 -42.42 5.38 19.67
N PRO A 1099 -43.20 6.03 20.55
CA PRO A 1099 -44.59 5.64 20.84
C PRO A 1099 -45.54 5.71 19.65
N ASN A 1100 -45.14 6.32 18.52
CA ASN A 1100 -45.98 6.43 17.34
C ASN A 1100 -46.02 5.14 16.51
N ILE A 1101 -45.03 4.24 16.59
CA ILE A 1101 -44.97 3.02 15.76
C ILE A 1101 -46.17 2.07 15.95
N ILE A 1102 -46.85 2.18 17.10
CA ILE A 1102 -47.98 1.35 17.51
C ILE A 1102 -49.34 1.90 17.06
N THR A 1103 -49.40 3.10 16.47
CA THR A 1103 -50.66 3.77 16.08
C THR A 1103 -51.42 3.03 14.97
N LYS A 1104 -50.70 2.32 14.09
CA LYS A 1104 -51.25 1.51 12.98
C LYS A 1104 -51.44 0.02 13.32
N LEU A 1105 -51.24 -0.40 14.56
CA LEU A 1105 -51.62 -1.75 14.94
C LEU A 1105 -53.12 -1.93 14.73
N SER A 1106 -53.53 -3.09 14.21
CA SER A 1106 -54.92 -3.39 13.88
C SER A 1106 -55.37 -4.72 14.47
N LEU A 1107 -56.63 -5.09 14.24
CA LEU A 1107 -57.18 -6.39 14.65
C LEU A 1107 -56.41 -7.59 14.06
N ASN A 1108 -55.66 -7.38 12.97
CA ASN A 1108 -54.82 -8.43 12.36
C ASN A 1108 -53.67 -8.86 13.29
N ASN A 1109 -53.25 -8.00 14.23
CA ASN A 1109 -52.18 -8.29 15.21
C ASN A 1109 -52.72 -8.87 16.54
N SER A 1110 -54.03 -9.15 16.63
CA SER A 1110 -54.72 -9.53 17.88
C SER A 1110 -54.20 -10.80 18.54
N SER A 1111 -53.80 -11.81 17.76
CA SER A 1111 -53.22 -13.06 18.27
C SER A 1111 -51.88 -12.82 18.97
N ALA A 1112 -51.01 -11.99 18.39
CA ALA A 1112 -49.74 -11.59 19.00
C ALA A 1112 -49.97 -10.79 20.29
N LEU A 1113 -50.95 -9.88 20.32
CA LEU A 1113 -51.33 -9.13 21.51
C LEU A 1113 -51.84 -10.01 22.65
N ALA A 1114 -52.63 -11.04 22.35
CA ALA A 1114 -53.09 -12.00 23.35
C ALA A 1114 -51.92 -12.74 24.01
N SER A 1115 -50.86 -13.06 23.25
CA SER A 1115 -49.68 -13.74 23.77
C SER A 1115 -48.89 -12.92 24.81
N LEU A 1116 -48.98 -11.58 24.78
CA LEU A 1116 -48.28 -10.69 25.71
C LEU A 1116 -48.85 -10.74 27.13
N TYR A 1117 -50.14 -11.01 27.33
CA TYR A 1117 -50.79 -11.04 28.66
C TYR A 1117 -50.24 -12.14 29.59
N ASN A 1118 -49.76 -13.22 28.99
CA ASN A 1118 -49.32 -14.43 29.69
C ASN A 1118 -47.88 -14.35 30.22
N THR A 1119 -47.15 -13.25 29.95
CA THR A 1119 -45.74 -13.10 30.35
C THR A 1119 -45.50 -11.80 31.09
N LEU A 1120 -44.57 -11.79 32.04
CA LEU A 1120 -44.24 -10.61 32.84
C LEU A 1120 -43.71 -9.46 31.96
N ASP A 1121 -42.86 -9.80 30.98
CA ASP A 1121 -42.29 -8.84 30.03
C ASP A 1121 -43.37 -8.29 29.07
N GLY A 1122 -44.30 -9.14 28.62
CA GLY A 1122 -45.41 -8.72 27.76
C GLY A 1122 -46.40 -7.79 28.45
N ARG A 1123 -46.61 -7.92 29.76
CA ARG A 1123 -47.45 -6.99 30.55
C ARG A 1123 -46.91 -5.56 30.58
N ARG A 1124 -45.58 -5.38 30.56
CA ARG A 1124 -44.94 -4.05 30.48
C ARG A 1124 -45.24 -3.35 29.15
N ILE A 1125 -45.21 -4.11 28.06
CA ILE A 1125 -45.53 -3.63 26.72
C ILE A 1125 -47.02 -3.27 26.63
N ILE A 1126 -47.89 -4.13 27.17
CA ILE A 1126 -49.33 -3.86 27.27
C ILE A 1126 -49.60 -2.54 28.02
N GLU A 1127 -48.83 -2.24 29.05
CA GLU A 1127 -48.94 -0.97 29.78
C GLU A 1127 -48.71 0.27 28.92
N GLN A 1128 -47.72 0.23 28.03
CA GLN A 1128 -47.45 1.29 27.07
C GLN A 1128 -48.54 1.36 25.98
N LEU A 1129 -49.18 0.23 25.65
CA LEU A 1129 -50.27 0.16 24.67
C LEU A 1129 -51.62 0.67 25.22
N LYS A 1130 -51.79 0.85 26.54
CA LYS A 1130 -53.08 1.18 27.21
C LYS A 1130 -53.80 2.40 26.61
N ASN A 1131 -53.05 3.37 26.09
CA ASN A 1131 -53.59 4.63 25.56
C ASN A 1131 -53.90 4.59 24.05
N THR A 1132 -53.58 3.49 23.36
CA THR A 1132 -53.82 3.37 21.91
C THR A 1132 -55.30 3.12 21.59
N LYS A 1133 -55.73 3.57 20.40
CA LYS A 1133 -57.09 3.34 19.89
C LYS A 1133 -57.40 1.83 19.77
N LEU A 1134 -56.44 1.04 19.32
CA LEU A 1134 -56.56 -0.41 19.25
C LEU A 1134 -56.75 -1.05 20.63
N PHE A 1135 -56.00 -0.63 21.66
CA PHE A 1135 -56.19 -1.17 23.00
C PHE A 1135 -57.59 -0.87 23.55
N LYS A 1136 -58.13 0.32 23.29
CA LYS A 1136 -59.52 0.68 23.63
C LYS A 1136 -60.54 -0.16 22.87
N GLU A 1137 -60.33 -0.41 21.57
CA GLU A 1137 -61.17 -1.30 20.75
C GLU A 1137 -61.07 -2.78 21.18
N LEU A 1138 -59.88 -3.24 21.58
CA LEU A 1138 -59.63 -4.59 22.10
C LEU A 1138 -60.04 -4.78 23.56
N THR A 1139 -60.17 -3.72 24.37
CA THR A 1139 -60.79 -3.79 25.71
C THR A 1139 -62.31 -3.74 25.62
N LEU A 1140 -62.86 -2.96 24.67
CA LEU A 1140 -64.28 -3.00 24.30
C LEU A 1140 -64.70 -4.38 23.76
N ARG A 1141 -63.88 -4.99 22.88
CA ARG A 1141 -64.03 -6.39 22.47
C ARG A 1141 -63.48 -7.39 23.50
N GLY A 1142 -62.68 -6.94 24.45
CA GLY A 1142 -62.00 -7.76 25.46
C GLY A 1142 -62.99 -8.37 26.44
N ALA A 1143 -64.10 -7.70 26.72
CA ALA A 1143 -65.24 -8.31 27.38
C ALA A 1143 -65.81 -9.53 26.61
N GLN A 1144 -65.65 -9.58 25.29
CA GLN A 1144 -66.06 -10.70 24.42
C GLN A 1144 -64.93 -11.70 24.12
N VAL A 1145 -63.67 -11.26 24.04
CA VAL A 1145 -62.50 -12.14 23.83
C VAL A 1145 -62.11 -12.87 25.12
N GLN A 1146 -62.23 -12.22 26.27
CA GLN A 1146 -62.01 -12.83 27.58
C GLN A 1146 -63.12 -13.86 27.91
N ALA A 1147 -64.37 -13.60 27.52
CA ALA A 1147 -65.45 -14.58 27.60
C ALA A 1147 -65.21 -15.83 26.70
N ASN A 1148 -64.57 -15.65 25.54
CA ASN A 1148 -64.23 -16.76 24.65
C ASN A 1148 -62.97 -17.55 25.08
N ILE A 1149 -62.03 -16.90 25.78
CA ILE A 1149 -60.82 -17.54 26.33
C ILE A 1149 -61.13 -18.27 27.66
N GLU A 1150 -61.98 -17.70 28.51
CA GLU A 1150 -62.45 -18.34 29.75
C GLU A 1150 -63.36 -19.55 29.48
N ALA A 1151 -64.00 -19.63 28.30
CA ALA A 1151 -64.74 -20.82 27.87
C ALA A 1151 -63.84 -22.01 27.49
N GLN A 1152 -62.51 -21.84 27.35
CA GLN A 1152 -61.61 -22.89 26.84
C GLN A 1152 -60.41 -23.26 27.71
N SER A 1153 -60.14 -22.63 28.87
CA SER A 1153 -59.01 -23.07 29.70
C SER A 1153 -59.17 -22.80 31.20
N VAL A 1154 -59.72 -23.79 31.90
CA VAL A 1154 -59.76 -23.87 33.37
C VAL A 1154 -58.48 -24.52 33.88
N ASN A 1155 -57.98 -23.97 35.00
CA ASN A 1155 -56.92 -24.43 35.91
C ASN A 1155 -55.47 -24.16 35.53
N PHE A 1156 -54.81 -23.19 36.18
CA PHE A 1156 -53.43 -23.30 36.67
C PHE A 1156 -53.10 -22.13 37.63
N PHE A 1157 -53.35 -22.30 38.93
CA PHE A 1157 -52.67 -21.52 39.97
C PHE A 1157 -52.28 -22.44 41.13
N LYS A 1158 -50.97 -22.65 41.30
CA LYS A 1158 -50.27 -22.65 42.60
C LYS A 1158 -48.74 -22.58 42.38
N PRO A 1159 -47.98 -21.85 43.22
CA PRO A 1159 -46.54 -21.59 43.03
C PRO A 1159 -45.66 -22.50 43.90
N VAL A 1160 -44.38 -22.68 43.51
CA VAL A 1160 -43.33 -23.29 44.37
C VAL A 1160 -42.02 -22.49 44.28
N SER A 1161 -41.40 -22.33 45.45
CA SER A 1161 -40.15 -21.63 45.80
C SER A 1161 -38.87 -22.47 45.50
N PRO A 1162 -37.64 -21.91 45.69
CA PRO A 1162 -36.42 -22.34 44.99
C PRO A 1162 -35.31 -22.99 45.87
N SER A 1163 -34.41 -23.77 45.25
CA SER A 1163 -33.02 -24.12 45.66
C SER A 1163 -32.49 -25.20 44.68
N SER A 1164 -31.22 -25.46 44.37
CA SER A 1164 -29.87 -24.90 44.60
C SER A 1164 -28.90 -25.85 43.84
N ASP A 1165 -27.82 -25.28 43.31
CA ASP A 1165 -26.47 -25.85 43.09
C ASP A 1165 -26.18 -27.14 42.29
N GLU A 1166 -25.26 -26.92 41.33
CA GLU A 1166 -24.08 -27.73 40.95
C GLU A 1166 -24.19 -29.24 40.69
N LYS A 1167 -23.98 -29.65 39.42
CA LYS A 1167 -22.75 -30.34 38.97
C LYS A 1167 -22.82 -30.73 37.48
N LYS A 1168 -21.73 -30.43 36.76
CA LYS A 1168 -21.27 -31.04 35.49
C LYS A 1168 -20.70 -32.47 35.76
N PRO A 1169 -20.32 -33.31 34.77
CA PRO A 1169 -20.60 -33.32 33.32
C PRO A 1169 -20.85 -34.75 32.70
N VAL A 1170 -21.01 -34.79 31.36
CA VAL A 1170 -20.62 -35.86 30.39
C VAL A 1170 -21.68 -36.88 29.91
N ALA A 1171 -21.66 -37.06 28.57
CA ALA A 1171 -21.99 -38.22 27.72
C ALA A 1171 -23.43 -38.45 27.21
N GLU A 1172 -23.45 -38.67 25.90
CA GLU A 1172 -24.55 -39.15 25.06
C GLU A 1172 -24.89 -40.62 25.34
N GLU A 1173 -26.21 -40.87 25.29
CA GLU A 1173 -26.93 -42.03 24.74
C GLU A 1173 -26.58 -43.46 25.22
N MET A 1174 -27.52 -44.08 25.93
CA MET A 1174 -28.49 -45.04 25.35
C MET A 1174 -29.15 -45.85 26.47
N GLY A 1175 -30.49 -45.98 26.42
CA GLY A 1175 -31.21 -47.02 27.18
C GLY A 1175 -32.50 -46.57 27.85
N ALA A 1176 -33.59 -46.54 27.09
CA ALA A 1176 -34.95 -46.72 27.63
C ALA A 1176 -35.17 -48.21 28.02
N PRO A 1177 -36.32 -48.62 28.61
CA PRO A 1177 -37.28 -47.96 29.49
C PRO A 1177 -37.54 -48.80 30.77
N ILE A 1178 -38.43 -48.37 31.67
CA ILE A 1178 -39.57 -49.16 32.23
C ILE A 1178 -40.13 -48.49 33.50
N GLN A 1179 -41.37 -48.02 33.35
CA GLN A 1179 -42.54 -48.04 34.24
C GLN A 1179 -42.39 -47.89 35.77
N ARG A 1180 -42.98 -46.76 36.24
CA ARG A 1180 -44.05 -46.62 37.26
C ARG A 1180 -43.72 -46.99 38.74
N PRO A 1181 -44.56 -46.55 39.70
CA PRO A 1181 -45.10 -45.22 39.98
C PRO A 1181 -44.85 -44.85 41.47
N THR A 1182 -45.45 -43.77 41.98
CA THR A 1182 -45.43 -43.31 43.38
C THR A 1182 -44.11 -42.62 43.78
N LYS A 1183 -44.05 -41.38 44.26
CA LYS A 1183 -44.98 -40.46 44.91
C LYS A 1183 -44.65 -39.04 44.49
#